data_AF-A0A5Q0Q958-F1
#
_entry.id   AF-A0A5Q0Q958-F1
#
_cell.length_a   1.000
_cell.length_b   1.000
_cell.length_c   1.000
_cell.angle_alpha   90.00
_cell.angle_beta   90.00
_cell.angle_gamma   90.00
#
_symmetry.space_group_name_H-M   'P 1'
#
loop_
_entity.id
_entity.type
_entity.pdbx_description
1 polymer ?
#
loop_
_entity_poly.entity_id
_entity_poly.type
_entity_poly.pdbx_seq_one_letter_code
_entity_poly.pdbx_strand_id
1 'polypeptide(L)'
;MATVKFPSEMSPATSIGGNDKLMISKESTGEAYQATFNQAKDYLAITGIELEPLVGGTTSGTALVVPNGPAGEQRTAEVASGLWYNFGSGAVQSDITKRWKAYWSGSSWSLKDMGALPVTPIANVVVKDGTEATSQKAVYDTFSSVASLPNANQLPFTLVAGQYHPTTGENAGGLNWIGTTKMASNPSKFYKIFGFGISASQAILYRVHFWNGSTYLGNKPSTGFPTDFTFQPLATANQMAIQVDGGTNVGANPSTSPFNNTFKIYESDSNEFVLDTSVKAETIKGKIETTQIKTIEQSIMTLGASGNGAPSLAQTGTSYVDGSTGLQYTKYAGKWGNGVSQGWNRKANYPAEFTFRPFNLFLLSNGLVIPEVTDITNNVIDQIIAIAPCYIDPINGSNGNDGTTREKALNTVARAIELGKRRIVLMSGWYNRDKGVGNLTITGTTPFIIHADEGASPLISSADDATVLTWSADENVFQAPRAGLSNVYDLRRFVSKQEGYFEYLSVPTLAECKSTVGSYYTDGTNAYINTIDGNAPTADVKLGLSVPVFQIAVNAEVPFIYLDGIDSYVQRSTAAIYIANNTTTQFSTKVYVKNCSTYGNKLGNGIAIDNFKYCYTQNCGGANMQRDALNYHTTKVGYEVMKVVEVNGWSFDTGKTSPLETSANGTTAHDGIQIIRIGGKFRKSRGSTVADVGAGTMSLNFDVDAGGAYLENSAAFQNADGKAWLFNCYLHDSFYSIRTSGSEAVRNTYYDSRCLLEGDTSGIVTPI
;
A
#
# COMPACT_ATOMS: atom_id res chain seq x y z
N MET A 1 45.34 40.91 -3.79
CA MET A 1 44.30 41.18 -4.82
C MET A 1 44.16 39.94 -5.67
N ALA A 2 42.97 39.37 -5.77
CA ALA A 2 42.71 38.24 -6.66
C ALA A 2 42.29 38.77 -8.03
N THR A 3 42.97 38.32 -9.09
CA THR A 3 42.59 38.63 -10.47
C THR A 3 41.50 37.65 -10.90
N VAL A 4 40.28 38.15 -11.08
CA VAL A 4 39.18 37.38 -11.67
C VAL A 4 39.23 37.56 -13.19
N LYS A 5 39.18 36.46 -13.94
CA LYS A 5 39.07 36.49 -15.40
C LYS A 5 37.63 36.24 -15.81
N PHE A 6 37.13 37.04 -16.75
CA PHE A 6 35.79 36.86 -17.34
C PHE A 6 35.80 35.74 -18.40
N PRO A 7 34.64 35.13 -18.72
CA PRO A 7 34.57 34.05 -19.73
C PRO A 7 35.19 34.42 -21.09
N SER A 8 35.09 35.68 -21.51
CA SER A 8 35.72 36.20 -22.73
C SER A 8 37.26 36.23 -22.70
N GLU A 9 37.84 36.11 -21.51
CA GLU A 9 39.29 36.13 -21.25
C GLU A 9 39.84 34.71 -20.97
N MET A 10 38.97 33.70 -20.97
CA MET A 10 39.32 32.30 -20.81
C MET A 10 39.35 31.62 -22.18
N SER A 11 40.42 30.86 -22.46
CA SER A 11 40.49 30.06 -23.67
C SER A 11 39.41 28.96 -23.64
N PRO A 12 38.68 28.72 -24.75
CA PRO A 12 37.73 27.62 -24.83
C PRO A 12 38.38 26.28 -24.49
N ALA A 13 37.68 25.44 -23.73
CA ALA A 13 38.16 24.10 -23.45
C ALA A 13 38.20 23.26 -24.75
N THR A 14 39.34 22.65 -25.04
CA THR A 14 39.53 21.83 -26.25
C THR A 14 39.13 20.37 -26.05
N SER A 15 38.85 19.95 -24.82
CA SER A 15 38.39 18.59 -24.45
C SER A 15 37.69 18.61 -23.09
N ILE A 16 36.71 17.72 -22.87
CA ILE A 16 35.99 17.53 -21.60
C ILE A 16 36.06 16.05 -21.23
N GLY A 17 36.65 15.72 -20.08
CA GLY A 17 36.67 14.39 -19.49
C GLY A 17 35.44 14.12 -18.62
N GLY A 18 35.11 12.85 -18.38
CA GLY A 18 33.88 12.45 -17.66
C GLY A 18 33.74 12.96 -16.21
N ASN A 19 34.80 13.53 -15.64
CA ASN A 19 34.81 14.12 -14.29
C ASN A 19 34.82 15.66 -14.30
N ASP A 20 34.85 16.28 -15.48
CA ASP A 20 34.90 17.73 -15.61
C ASP A 20 33.55 18.35 -15.27
N LYS A 21 33.58 19.47 -14.55
CA LYS A 21 32.39 20.19 -14.15
C LYS A 21 32.01 21.20 -15.24
N LEU A 22 30.81 21.05 -15.79
CA LEU A 22 30.26 22.01 -16.73
C LEU A 22 29.72 23.22 -15.95
N MET A 23 30.25 24.41 -16.26
CA MET A 23 29.70 25.67 -15.80
C MET A 23 28.99 26.34 -16.97
N ILE A 24 27.74 26.72 -16.78
CA ILE A 24 26.92 27.45 -17.75
C ILE A 24 26.63 28.82 -17.17
N SER A 25 26.95 29.89 -17.91
CA SER A 25 26.62 31.25 -17.49
C SER A 25 25.34 31.72 -18.14
N LYS A 26 24.50 32.41 -17.38
CA LYS A 26 23.33 33.11 -17.92
C LYS A 26 23.79 34.40 -18.58
N GLU A 27 23.62 34.53 -19.90
CA GLU A 27 24.14 35.67 -20.68
C GLU A 27 23.65 37.02 -20.16
N SER A 28 22.39 37.10 -19.71
CA SER A 28 21.80 38.36 -19.25
C SER A 28 22.28 38.83 -17.87
N THR A 29 22.83 37.94 -17.04
CA THR A 29 23.23 38.28 -15.66
C THR A 29 24.71 38.00 -15.37
N GLY A 30 25.38 37.20 -16.20
CA GLY A 30 26.74 36.73 -15.96
C GLY A 30 26.87 35.70 -14.84
N GLU A 31 25.77 35.28 -14.22
CA GLU A 31 25.79 34.27 -13.15
C GLU A 31 26.19 32.91 -13.72
N ALA A 32 27.21 32.28 -13.12
CA ALA A 32 27.67 30.96 -13.46
C ALA A 32 26.97 29.90 -12.60
N TYR A 33 26.34 28.93 -13.27
CA TYR A 33 25.68 27.78 -12.68
C TYR A 33 26.47 26.52 -12.97
N GLN A 34 26.58 25.62 -12.00
CA GLN A 34 27.11 24.29 -12.24
C GLN A 34 25.98 23.38 -12.73
N ALA A 35 26.04 22.91 -13.98
CA ALA A 35 25.11 21.90 -14.47
C ALA A 35 25.52 20.53 -13.96
N THR A 36 24.56 19.76 -13.45
CA THR A 36 24.75 18.30 -13.32
C THR A 36 24.74 17.66 -14.72
N PHE A 37 25.38 16.50 -14.87
CA PHE A 37 25.42 15.77 -16.14
C PHE A 37 24.02 15.49 -16.71
N ASN A 38 23.05 15.17 -15.86
CA ASN A 38 21.66 14.93 -16.29
C ASN A 38 20.99 16.23 -16.77
N GLN A 39 21.18 17.35 -16.07
CA GLN A 39 20.68 18.64 -16.55
C GLN A 39 21.30 19.05 -17.89
N ALA A 40 22.60 18.83 -18.07
CA ALA A 40 23.26 19.11 -19.35
C ALA A 40 22.69 18.24 -20.49
N LYS A 41 22.31 16.98 -20.20
CA LYS A 41 21.67 16.07 -21.15
C LYS A 41 20.26 16.55 -21.54
N ASP A 42 19.53 17.11 -20.59
CA ASP A 42 18.17 17.64 -20.83
C ASP A 42 18.19 18.98 -21.59
N TYR A 43 19.23 19.81 -21.39
CA TYR A 43 19.38 21.10 -22.07
C TYR A 43 20.05 21.03 -23.45
N LEU A 44 20.83 19.99 -23.74
CA LEU A 44 21.43 19.77 -25.06
C LEU A 44 20.45 19.02 -25.97
N ALA A 45 19.51 19.75 -26.57
CA ALA A 45 18.71 19.23 -27.66
C ALA A 45 19.64 18.90 -28.85
N ILE A 46 19.76 17.61 -29.19
CA ILE A 46 20.42 17.20 -30.44
C ILE A 46 19.44 17.54 -31.57
N THR A 47 19.59 18.72 -32.17
CA THR A 47 18.80 19.16 -33.33
C THR A 47 19.33 18.47 -34.59
N GLY A 48 18.78 17.30 -34.91
CA GLY A 48 19.06 16.58 -36.16
C GLY A 48 17.78 16.01 -36.75
N ILE A 49 17.76 15.79 -38.06
CA ILE A 49 16.63 15.14 -38.74
C ILE A 49 16.71 13.64 -38.47
N GLU A 50 15.69 13.07 -37.84
CA GLU A 50 15.56 11.62 -37.69
C GLU A 50 15.00 11.03 -38.99
N LEU A 51 15.73 10.07 -39.56
CA LEU A 51 15.36 9.33 -40.76
C LEU A 51 14.64 8.05 -40.36
N GLU A 52 13.87 7.52 -41.29
CA GLU A 52 13.30 6.17 -41.18
C GLU A 52 14.38 5.12 -40.87
N PRO A 53 14.06 4.07 -40.09
CA PRO A 53 15.00 3.01 -39.75
C PRO A 53 15.66 2.38 -40.98
N LEU A 54 16.98 2.21 -40.93
CA LEU A 54 17.77 1.62 -42.02
C LEU A 54 17.76 0.09 -41.89
N VAL A 55 17.53 -0.60 -43.01
CA VAL A 55 17.54 -2.07 -43.09
C VAL A 55 18.83 -2.55 -43.74
N GLY A 56 19.77 -3.02 -42.93
CA GLY A 56 21.08 -3.48 -43.39
C GLY A 56 21.07 -4.82 -44.13
N GLY A 57 22.22 -5.18 -44.70
CA GLY A 57 22.46 -6.49 -45.32
C GLY A 57 22.77 -7.58 -44.31
N THR A 58 22.52 -8.84 -44.65
CA THR A 58 22.87 -9.99 -43.80
C THR A 58 24.35 -10.37 -43.86
N THR A 59 25.10 -9.86 -44.85
CA THR A 59 26.54 -10.13 -45.04
C THR A 59 27.25 -8.85 -45.45
N SER A 60 28.59 -8.82 -45.34
CA SER A 60 29.40 -7.69 -45.79
C SER A 60 29.25 -7.39 -47.29
N GLY A 61 29.01 -8.41 -48.13
CA GLY A 61 28.78 -8.26 -49.57
C GLY A 61 27.38 -7.74 -49.93
N THR A 62 26.42 -7.82 -49.00
CA THR A 62 25.05 -7.32 -49.17
C THR A 62 24.76 -6.08 -48.33
N ALA A 63 25.80 -5.46 -47.77
CA ALA A 63 25.67 -4.30 -46.88
C ALA A 63 24.88 -3.17 -47.55
N LEU A 64 23.95 -2.57 -46.80
CA LEU A 64 23.19 -1.42 -47.28
C LEU A 64 24.15 -0.25 -47.49
N VAL A 65 24.31 0.22 -48.73
CA VAL A 65 25.04 1.46 -49.01
C VAL A 65 24.17 2.63 -48.58
N VAL A 66 24.58 3.31 -47.51
CA VAL A 66 23.84 4.44 -46.94
C VAL A 66 24.30 5.70 -47.68
N PRO A 67 23.41 6.42 -48.41
CA PRO A 67 23.79 7.63 -49.12
C PRO A 67 24.29 8.71 -48.16
N ASN A 68 25.24 9.53 -48.61
CA ASN A 68 25.64 10.72 -47.86
C ASN A 68 24.44 11.65 -47.68
N GLY A 69 24.30 12.21 -46.48
CA GLY A 69 23.33 13.28 -46.24
C GLY A 69 23.77 14.59 -46.91
N PRO A 70 22.89 15.61 -46.96
CA PRO A 70 23.28 16.95 -47.39
C PRO A 70 24.42 17.51 -46.53
N ALA A 71 25.32 18.26 -47.17
CA ALA A 71 26.43 18.88 -46.47
C ALA A 71 25.94 19.92 -45.46
N GLY A 72 26.45 19.88 -44.24
CA GLY A 72 26.08 20.82 -43.16
C GLY A 72 24.80 20.47 -42.38
N GLU A 73 24.07 19.43 -42.77
CA GLU A 73 22.93 18.92 -42.00
C GLU A 73 23.34 17.80 -41.04
N GLN A 74 22.70 17.70 -39.88
CA GLN A 74 22.86 16.56 -38.98
C GLN A 74 21.66 15.62 -39.12
N ARG A 75 21.92 14.33 -39.29
CA ARG A 75 20.86 13.30 -39.44
C ARG A 75 21.13 12.11 -38.56
N THR A 76 20.07 11.46 -38.09
CA THR A 76 20.19 10.20 -37.35
C THR A 76 19.24 9.16 -37.90
N ALA A 77 19.59 7.88 -37.83
CA ALA A 77 18.71 6.78 -38.22
C ALA A 77 18.91 5.58 -37.30
N GLU A 78 17.83 4.92 -36.88
CA GLU A 78 17.94 3.63 -36.21
C GLU A 78 18.46 2.57 -37.19
N VAL A 79 19.29 1.66 -36.68
CA VAL A 79 19.87 0.56 -37.44
C VAL A 79 19.62 -0.74 -36.69
N ALA A 80 19.09 -1.73 -37.40
CA ALA A 80 18.86 -3.05 -36.83
C ALA A 80 20.20 -3.75 -36.52
N SER A 81 20.26 -4.36 -35.32
CA SER A 81 21.40 -5.11 -34.80
C SER A 81 21.72 -6.36 -35.62
N GLY A 82 22.99 -6.72 -35.75
CA GLY A 82 23.46 -7.91 -36.46
C GLY A 82 23.57 -7.74 -37.98
N LEU A 83 23.13 -6.60 -38.53
CA LEU A 83 23.17 -6.32 -39.97
C LEU A 83 24.37 -5.46 -40.38
N TRP A 84 24.69 -5.51 -41.66
CA TRP A 84 25.81 -4.83 -42.32
C TRP A 84 25.38 -3.58 -43.08
N TYR A 85 26.16 -2.51 -42.93
CA TYR A 85 25.94 -1.20 -43.53
C TYR A 85 27.24 -0.69 -44.15
N ASN A 86 27.19 0.01 -45.28
CA ASN A 86 28.35 0.66 -45.88
C ASN A 86 28.14 2.17 -45.92
N PHE A 87 28.93 2.87 -45.13
CA PHE A 87 28.87 4.31 -44.90
C PHE A 87 29.87 5.10 -45.77
N GLY A 88 30.36 4.49 -46.86
CA GLY A 88 31.32 5.09 -47.80
C GLY A 88 32.77 4.66 -47.58
N SER A 89 33.08 3.98 -46.47
CA SER A 89 34.42 3.48 -46.12
C SER A 89 34.54 1.95 -46.12
N GLY A 90 33.52 1.25 -46.64
CA GLY A 90 33.42 -0.20 -46.59
C GLY A 90 32.32 -0.68 -45.63
N ALA A 91 32.04 -1.98 -45.67
CA ALA A 91 30.98 -2.60 -44.89
C ALA A 91 31.34 -2.72 -43.40
N VAL A 92 30.41 -2.36 -42.53
CA VAL A 92 30.51 -2.39 -41.07
C VAL A 92 29.30 -3.15 -40.51
N GLN A 93 29.54 -4.09 -39.61
CA GLN A 93 28.48 -4.84 -38.94
C GLN A 93 28.09 -4.14 -37.63
N SER A 94 26.79 -4.02 -37.41
CA SER A 94 26.23 -3.70 -36.09
C SER A 94 26.26 -4.95 -35.19
N ASP A 95 26.76 -4.84 -33.96
CA ASP A 95 26.77 -5.95 -32.99
C ASP A 95 25.33 -6.41 -32.71
N ILE A 96 25.11 -7.73 -32.73
CA ILE A 96 23.80 -8.36 -32.55
C ILE A 96 23.23 -8.18 -31.14
N THR A 97 24.05 -7.88 -30.13
CA THR A 97 23.64 -7.79 -28.73
C THR A 97 23.28 -6.36 -28.29
N LYS A 98 23.48 -5.38 -29.18
CA LYS A 98 23.38 -3.96 -28.84
C LYS A 98 22.43 -3.22 -29.78
N ARG A 99 21.88 -2.12 -29.28
CA ARG A 99 21.20 -1.12 -30.09
C ARG A 99 22.24 -0.23 -30.75
N TRP A 100 21.98 0.16 -31.98
CA TRP A 100 22.86 1.02 -32.74
C TRP A 100 22.06 2.19 -33.32
N LYS A 101 22.73 3.34 -33.51
CA LYS A 101 22.19 4.47 -34.26
C LYS A 101 23.24 4.98 -35.24
N ALA A 102 22.85 5.21 -36.49
CA ALA A 102 23.71 5.88 -37.47
C ALA A 102 23.58 7.40 -37.31
N TYR A 103 24.69 8.13 -37.37
CA TYR A 103 24.76 9.57 -37.20
C TYR A 103 25.55 10.21 -38.35
N TRP A 104 24.89 11.09 -39.09
CA TRP A 104 25.49 11.94 -40.13
C TRP A 104 25.89 13.28 -39.51
N SER A 105 27.17 13.62 -39.58
CA SER A 105 27.76 14.83 -39.01
C SER A 105 27.60 16.08 -39.87
N GLY A 106 27.09 15.95 -41.10
CA GLY A 106 27.17 16.97 -42.14
C GLY A 106 28.27 16.70 -43.16
N SER A 107 29.18 15.76 -42.90
CA SER A 107 30.23 15.36 -43.85
C SER A 107 30.54 13.87 -43.87
N SER A 108 30.17 13.13 -42.83
CA SER A 108 30.43 11.69 -42.72
C SER A 108 29.40 11.00 -41.83
N TRP A 109 29.17 9.73 -42.10
CA TRP A 109 28.39 8.83 -41.26
C TRP A 109 29.26 8.22 -40.16
N SER A 110 28.66 7.96 -39.01
CA SER A 110 29.24 7.20 -37.90
C SER A 110 28.20 6.29 -37.29
N LEU A 111 28.61 5.12 -36.79
CA LEU A 111 27.75 4.17 -36.10
C LEU A 111 27.99 4.27 -34.60
N LYS A 112 26.94 4.52 -33.82
CA LYS A 112 27.04 4.73 -32.37
C LYS A 112 26.31 3.62 -31.61
N ASP A 113 27.01 3.03 -30.66
CA ASP A 113 26.47 2.05 -29.70
C ASP A 113 25.52 2.77 -28.72
N MET A 114 24.29 2.28 -28.62
CA MET A 114 23.21 2.82 -27.77
C MET A 114 22.92 1.93 -26.55
N GLY A 115 23.82 1.00 -26.24
CA GLY A 115 23.71 0.04 -25.14
C GLY A 115 23.03 -1.27 -25.55
N ALA A 116 22.81 -2.16 -24.58
CA ALA A 116 22.20 -3.47 -24.82
C ALA A 116 20.79 -3.38 -25.44
N LEU A 117 20.39 -4.40 -26.21
CA LEU A 117 19.01 -4.56 -26.67
C LEU A 117 18.03 -4.64 -25.48
N PRO A 118 16.81 -4.06 -25.61
CA PRO A 118 15.73 -4.33 -24.66
C PRO A 118 15.43 -5.82 -24.67
N VAL A 119 15.50 -6.44 -23.51
CA VAL A 119 15.32 -7.89 -23.40
C VAL A 119 13.83 -8.20 -23.50
N THR A 120 13.44 -8.94 -24.53
CA THR A 120 12.05 -9.39 -24.70
C THR A 120 11.85 -10.61 -23.80
N PRO A 121 10.87 -10.61 -22.87
CA PRO A 121 10.70 -11.72 -21.93
C PRO A 121 10.47 -13.06 -22.65
N ILE A 122 11.32 -14.05 -22.40
CA ILE A 122 11.10 -15.41 -22.91
C ILE A 122 10.01 -16.07 -22.07
N ALA A 123 8.86 -16.35 -22.69
CA ALA A 123 7.76 -17.03 -22.02
C ALA A 123 8.18 -18.42 -21.52
N ASN A 124 8.00 -18.67 -20.23
CA ASN A 124 8.12 -19.96 -19.55
C ASN A 124 9.53 -20.55 -19.38
N VAL A 125 10.59 -19.73 -19.36
CA VAL A 125 11.95 -20.18 -19.02
C VAL A 125 12.52 -19.29 -17.91
N VAL A 126 12.88 -19.89 -16.76
CA VAL A 126 13.66 -19.22 -15.72
C VAL A 126 15.14 -19.50 -16.01
N VAL A 127 15.86 -18.46 -16.44
CA VAL A 127 17.31 -18.56 -16.69
C VAL A 127 18.04 -18.07 -15.44
N LYS A 128 19.00 -18.86 -14.97
CA LYS A 128 19.88 -18.46 -13.86
C LYS A 128 20.60 -17.15 -14.22
N ASP A 129 20.47 -16.15 -13.36
CA ASP A 129 21.01 -14.79 -13.52
C ASP A 129 20.36 -13.94 -14.64
N GLY A 130 19.22 -14.38 -15.19
CA GLY A 130 18.46 -13.61 -16.19
C GLY A 130 17.62 -12.48 -15.55
N THR A 131 17.61 -11.29 -16.17
CA THR A 131 16.83 -10.14 -15.72
C THR A 131 15.43 -10.05 -16.34
N GLU A 132 15.00 -11.09 -17.04
CA GLU A 132 13.72 -11.13 -17.77
C GLU A 132 12.56 -11.53 -16.85
N ALA A 133 11.39 -10.90 -17.00
CA ALA A 133 10.21 -11.20 -16.20
C ALA A 133 9.60 -12.57 -16.60
N THR A 134 9.44 -13.47 -15.63
CA THR A 134 8.85 -14.81 -15.84
C THR A 134 7.39 -14.88 -15.37
N SER A 135 6.60 -15.81 -15.92
CA SER A 135 5.19 -16.01 -15.52
C SER A 135 5.09 -16.58 -14.10
N GLN A 136 4.01 -16.26 -13.37
CA GLN A 136 3.77 -16.72 -11.99
C GLN A 136 3.92 -18.24 -11.82
N LYS A 137 3.53 -19.02 -12.84
CA LYS A 137 3.62 -20.48 -12.84
C LYS A 137 5.07 -20.98 -12.88
N ALA A 138 5.94 -20.36 -13.67
CA ALA A 138 7.34 -20.78 -13.81
C ALA A 138 8.14 -20.52 -12.52
N VAL A 139 7.84 -19.43 -11.82
CA VAL A 139 8.40 -19.13 -10.50
C VAL A 139 7.94 -20.17 -9.47
N TYR A 140 6.65 -20.52 -9.47
CA TYR A 140 6.10 -21.54 -8.57
C TYR A 140 6.70 -22.93 -8.80
N ASP A 141 6.83 -23.36 -10.06
CA ASP A 141 7.38 -24.66 -10.42
C ASP A 141 8.88 -24.74 -10.05
N THR A 142 9.63 -23.66 -10.26
CA THR A 142 11.06 -23.56 -9.87
C THR A 142 11.20 -23.59 -8.36
N PHE A 143 10.39 -22.82 -7.62
CA PHE A 143 10.39 -22.81 -6.17
C PHE A 143 10.06 -24.19 -5.57
N SER A 144 9.07 -24.87 -6.15
CA SER A 144 8.69 -26.24 -5.76
C SER A 144 9.83 -27.25 -5.99
N SER A 145 10.61 -27.08 -7.07
CA SER A 145 11.78 -27.92 -7.34
C SER A 145 12.94 -27.66 -6.36
N VAL A 146 13.15 -26.41 -5.94
CA VAL A 146 14.17 -26.02 -4.95
C VAL A 146 13.80 -26.48 -3.54
N ALA A 147 12.52 -26.41 -3.18
CA ALA A 147 11.98 -26.95 -1.92
C ALA A 147 12.09 -28.50 -1.83
N SER A 148 12.39 -29.17 -2.94
CA SER A 148 12.60 -30.62 -3.00
C SER A 148 14.08 -31.06 -3.00
N LEU A 149 15.02 -30.13 -2.80
CA LEU A 149 16.45 -30.49 -2.74
C LEU A 149 16.74 -31.39 -1.52
N PRO A 150 17.47 -32.51 -1.72
CA PRO A 150 17.85 -33.39 -0.63
C PRO A 150 18.75 -32.63 0.36
N ASN A 151 18.31 -32.51 1.60
CA ASN A 151 19.13 -31.97 2.67
C ASN A 151 20.33 -32.91 2.87
N ALA A 152 21.56 -32.40 3.04
CA ALA A 152 22.78 -33.22 3.09
C ALA A 152 22.77 -34.29 4.20
N ASN A 153 21.91 -34.10 5.20
CA ASN A 153 21.74 -35.01 6.33
C ASN A 153 20.53 -35.94 6.19
N GLN A 154 19.83 -35.95 5.05
CA GLN A 154 18.74 -36.88 4.80
C GLN A 154 19.29 -38.27 4.48
N LEU A 155 18.85 -39.27 5.24
CA LEU A 155 19.30 -40.64 5.04
C LEU A 155 18.49 -41.31 3.91
N PRO A 156 19.14 -42.02 2.98
CA PRO A 156 18.45 -42.87 2.04
C PRO A 156 17.87 -44.09 2.77
N PHE A 157 16.68 -44.51 2.38
CA PHE A 157 16.04 -45.74 2.86
C PHE A 157 15.17 -46.34 1.76
N THR A 158 14.83 -47.62 1.91
CA THR A 158 13.87 -48.29 1.05
C THR A 158 12.68 -48.73 1.90
N LEU A 159 11.47 -48.40 1.46
CA LEU A 159 10.25 -48.89 2.12
C LEU A 159 10.03 -50.37 1.82
N VAL A 160 9.67 -51.13 2.85
CA VAL A 160 9.35 -52.56 2.77
C VAL A 160 8.02 -52.83 3.46
N ALA A 161 7.31 -53.83 2.93
CA ALA A 161 6.10 -54.35 3.54
C ALA A 161 6.46 -55.22 4.76
N GLY A 162 5.60 -55.19 5.78
CA GLY A 162 5.69 -56.08 6.94
C GLY A 162 6.00 -55.37 8.25
N GLN A 163 5.97 -56.16 9.33
CA GLN A 163 6.14 -55.73 10.70
C GLN A 163 7.40 -56.32 11.30
N TYR A 164 8.20 -55.55 12.03
CA TYR A 164 9.26 -56.11 12.87
C TYR A 164 8.68 -56.62 14.20
N HIS A 165 9.01 -57.85 14.56
CA HIS A 165 8.60 -58.41 15.83
C HIS A 165 9.28 -57.65 16.99
N PRO A 166 8.54 -57.14 17.98
CA PRO A 166 9.10 -56.22 18.98
C PRO A 166 10.18 -56.83 19.87
N THR A 167 10.20 -58.16 20.03
CA THR A 167 11.17 -58.86 20.88
C THR A 167 12.29 -59.55 20.11
N THR A 168 12.10 -59.90 18.83
CA THR A 168 13.09 -60.66 18.05
C THR A 168 13.69 -59.84 16.90
N GLY A 169 13.03 -58.77 16.46
CA GLY A 169 13.47 -57.96 15.32
C GLY A 169 13.38 -58.68 13.98
N GLU A 170 12.68 -59.81 13.90
CA GLU A 170 12.40 -60.53 12.65
C GLU A 170 11.20 -59.92 11.93
N ASN A 171 11.18 -60.00 10.58
CA ASN A 171 10.08 -59.49 9.78
C ASN A 171 8.91 -60.49 9.81
N ALA A 172 7.80 -60.10 10.43
CA ALA A 172 6.51 -60.78 10.41
C ALA A 172 5.65 -60.15 9.30
N GLY A 173 5.25 -60.94 8.30
CA GLY A 173 4.58 -60.48 7.07
C GLY A 173 3.14 -59.94 7.21
N GLY A 174 2.87 -59.04 8.17
CA GLY A 174 1.56 -58.39 8.35
C GLY A 174 1.27 -57.31 7.30
N LEU A 175 0.05 -57.32 6.73
CA LEU A 175 -0.38 -56.48 5.59
C LEU A 175 -0.57 -54.98 5.91
N ASN A 176 -0.70 -54.61 7.18
CA ASN A 176 -1.04 -53.24 7.61
C ASN A 176 0.18 -52.38 8.00
N TRP A 177 1.39 -52.93 7.89
CA TRP A 177 2.61 -52.28 8.35
C TRP A 177 3.53 -51.94 7.19
N ILE A 178 4.09 -50.74 7.27
CA ILE A 178 5.17 -50.29 6.39
C ILE A 178 6.39 -49.97 7.25
N GLY A 179 7.55 -50.42 6.81
CA GLY A 179 8.81 -50.13 7.47
C GLY A 179 9.91 -49.78 6.50
N THR A 180 11.10 -49.47 7.03
CA THR A 180 12.31 -49.33 6.22
C THR A 180 13.10 -50.64 6.20
N THR A 181 13.93 -50.86 5.18
CA THR A 181 15.06 -51.76 5.32
C THR A 181 15.96 -51.32 6.49
N LYS A 182 16.77 -52.25 7.02
CA LYS A 182 17.80 -51.89 8.01
C LYS A 182 18.76 -50.88 7.39
N MET A 183 18.97 -49.78 8.08
CA MET A 183 19.86 -48.69 7.70
C MET A 183 20.91 -48.50 8.79
N ALA A 184 22.06 -47.93 8.42
CA ALA A 184 23.11 -47.64 9.39
C ALA A 184 22.61 -46.66 10.45
N SER A 185 23.04 -46.84 11.69
CA SER A 185 22.79 -45.92 12.79
C SER A 185 24.07 -45.65 13.57
N ASN A 186 24.20 -44.45 14.11
CA ASN A 186 25.29 -44.05 14.98
C ASN A 186 24.72 -43.65 16.36
N PRO A 187 25.09 -44.36 17.45
CA PRO A 187 24.53 -44.09 18.77
C PRO A 187 24.92 -42.72 19.33
N SER A 188 25.93 -42.05 18.76
CA SER A 188 26.30 -40.67 19.12
C SER A 188 25.48 -39.58 18.41
N LYS A 189 24.66 -39.94 17.42
CA LYS A 189 23.85 -39.01 16.63
C LYS A 189 22.39 -39.05 17.03
N PHE A 190 21.69 -37.96 16.79
CA PHE A 190 20.24 -37.89 16.86
C PHE A 190 19.65 -38.07 15.47
N TYR A 191 18.42 -38.58 15.43
CA TYR A 191 17.66 -38.77 14.20
C TYR A 191 16.29 -38.15 14.35
N LYS A 192 15.80 -37.50 13.29
CA LYS A 192 14.45 -36.96 13.25
C LYS A 192 13.70 -37.46 12.03
N ILE A 193 12.51 -37.94 12.27
CA ILE A 193 11.57 -38.45 11.28
C ILE A 193 10.53 -37.38 10.99
N PHE A 194 10.19 -37.17 9.72
CA PHE A 194 9.10 -36.31 9.27
C PHE A 194 8.14 -37.06 8.33
N GLY A 195 6.87 -36.65 8.31
CA GLY A 195 5.99 -36.90 7.16
C GLY A 195 4.92 -37.98 7.29
N PHE A 196 4.32 -38.17 8.47
CA PHE A 196 3.16 -39.08 8.61
C PHE A 196 1.92 -38.34 9.12
N GLY A 197 1.04 -37.96 8.20
CA GLY A 197 -0.33 -37.57 8.53
C GLY A 197 -1.23 -38.78 8.40
N ILE A 198 -1.61 -39.40 9.52
CA ILE A 198 -2.73 -40.34 9.57
C ILE A 198 -3.72 -39.83 10.62
N SER A 199 -5.00 -40.00 10.34
CA SER A 199 -6.13 -39.36 11.05
C SER A 199 -6.03 -39.46 12.58
N ALA A 200 -6.37 -38.37 13.26
CA ALA A 200 -6.26 -38.12 14.71
C ALA A 200 -7.04 -39.07 15.65
N SER A 201 -7.58 -40.19 15.17
CA SER A 201 -8.49 -41.06 15.94
C SER A 201 -7.86 -42.36 16.46
N GLN A 202 -6.61 -42.70 16.13
CA GLN A 202 -5.96 -43.91 16.63
C GLN A 202 -4.53 -43.61 17.11
N ALA A 203 -4.19 -44.05 18.32
CA ALA A 203 -2.84 -43.94 18.87
C ALA A 203 -1.88 -44.85 18.09
N ILE A 204 -1.25 -44.30 17.05
CA ILE A 204 -0.25 -45.03 16.27
C ILE A 204 1.03 -45.18 17.09
N LEU A 205 1.53 -46.42 17.16
CA LEU A 205 2.80 -46.76 17.80
C LEU A 205 3.90 -46.75 16.73
N TYR A 206 4.64 -45.65 16.60
CA TYR A 206 5.91 -45.70 15.87
C TYR A 206 6.89 -46.54 16.68
N ARG A 207 7.66 -47.39 16.00
CA ARG A 207 8.74 -48.15 16.63
C ARG A 207 10.00 -48.00 15.82
N VAL A 208 11.07 -47.54 16.48
CA VAL A 208 12.41 -47.62 15.93
C VAL A 208 13.09 -48.84 16.51
N HIS A 209 13.44 -49.78 15.64
CA HIS A 209 14.09 -51.03 15.99
C HIS A 209 15.60 -50.90 15.81
N PHE A 210 16.39 -51.51 16.71
CA PHE A 210 17.84 -51.37 16.73
C PHE A 210 18.55 -52.72 16.73
N TRP A 211 19.68 -52.81 16.01
CA TRP A 211 20.54 -53.99 15.95
C TRP A 211 22.02 -53.63 16.12
N ASN A 212 22.82 -54.59 16.58
CA ASN A 212 24.27 -54.62 16.43
C ASN A 212 24.63 -55.81 15.53
N GLY A 213 24.84 -55.55 14.24
CA GLY A 213 24.96 -56.60 13.23
C GLY A 213 23.68 -57.42 13.12
N SER A 214 23.77 -58.74 13.31
CA SER A 214 22.59 -59.63 13.31
C SER A 214 21.82 -59.65 14.63
N THR A 215 22.42 -59.18 15.73
CA THR A 215 21.81 -59.24 17.07
C THR A 215 20.83 -58.09 17.26
N TYR A 216 19.56 -58.41 17.56
CA TYR A 216 18.54 -57.42 17.89
C TYR A 216 18.73 -56.90 19.33
N LEU A 217 18.72 -55.57 19.49
CA LEU A 217 18.99 -54.92 20.76
C LEU A 217 17.72 -54.43 21.46
N GLY A 218 16.63 -54.26 20.72
CA GLY A 218 15.36 -53.73 21.22
C GLY A 218 14.77 -52.66 20.31
N ASN A 219 13.72 -51.99 20.79
CA ASN A 219 13.08 -50.89 20.09
C ASN A 219 12.77 -49.72 21.03
N LYS A 220 12.60 -48.53 20.45
CA LYS A 220 12.06 -47.34 21.13
C LYS A 220 10.69 -47.01 20.53
N PRO A 221 9.60 -47.00 21.33
CA PRO A 221 8.31 -46.50 20.88
C PRO A 221 8.31 -44.97 20.86
N SER A 222 7.57 -44.35 19.94
CA SER A 222 7.20 -42.94 20.12
C SER A 222 6.14 -42.82 21.21
N THR A 223 6.11 -41.67 21.90
CA THR A 223 5.04 -41.32 22.83
C THR A 223 4.35 -40.05 22.31
N GLY A 224 3.02 -40.10 22.08
CA GLY A 224 2.21 -38.94 21.66
C GLY A 224 1.89 -38.83 20.15
N PHE A 225 1.23 -37.73 19.76
CA PHE A 225 0.84 -37.37 18.38
C PHE A 225 1.68 -36.23 17.77
N PRO A 226 2.94 -36.47 17.37
CA PRO A 226 3.70 -35.47 16.63
C PRO A 226 3.81 -35.83 15.14
N THR A 227 3.72 -34.81 14.28
CA THR A 227 4.03 -34.88 12.85
C THR A 227 5.53 -35.11 12.59
N ASP A 228 6.35 -35.12 13.64
CA ASP A 228 7.77 -35.45 13.64
C ASP A 228 8.20 -36.27 14.88
N PHE A 229 9.27 -37.07 14.81
CA PHE A 229 9.74 -37.85 15.96
C PHE A 229 11.27 -37.84 16.04
N THR A 230 11.81 -37.38 17.16
CA THR A 230 13.26 -37.31 17.41
C THR A 230 13.70 -38.40 18.36
N PHE A 231 14.77 -39.12 18.02
CA PHE A 231 15.33 -40.18 18.86
C PHE A 231 16.86 -40.28 18.71
N GLN A 232 17.48 -40.94 19.67
CA GLN A 232 18.88 -41.36 19.63
C GLN A 232 18.94 -42.90 19.66
N PRO A 233 19.82 -43.56 18.88
CA PRO A 233 19.93 -45.02 18.93
C PRO A 233 20.37 -45.54 20.31
N LEU A 234 20.17 -46.84 20.55
CA LEU A 234 20.72 -47.48 21.76
C LEU A 234 22.25 -47.49 21.70
N ALA A 235 22.93 -47.43 22.85
CA ALA A 235 24.37 -47.15 22.98
C ALA A 235 25.33 -48.07 22.17
N THR A 236 24.85 -49.21 21.68
CA THR A 236 25.60 -50.20 20.90
C THR A 236 24.98 -50.49 19.52
N ALA A 237 23.94 -49.78 19.13
CA ALA A 237 23.23 -50.00 17.87
C ALA A 237 24.02 -49.42 16.68
N ASN A 238 24.38 -50.28 15.73
CA ASN A 238 24.98 -49.86 14.45
C ASN A 238 24.01 -49.93 13.27
N GLN A 239 22.81 -50.46 13.49
CA GLN A 239 21.72 -50.49 12.52
C GLN A 239 20.39 -50.15 13.18
N MET A 240 19.51 -49.51 12.41
CA MET A 240 18.14 -49.23 12.80
C MET A 240 17.14 -49.50 11.66
N ALA A 241 15.87 -49.64 12.00
CA ALA A 241 14.76 -49.66 11.05
C ALA A 241 13.55 -48.99 11.69
N ILE A 242 12.76 -48.30 10.89
CA ILE A 242 11.58 -47.58 11.35
C ILE A 242 10.35 -48.34 10.90
N GLN A 243 9.40 -48.51 11.81
CA GLN A 243 8.13 -49.17 11.54
C GLN A 243 6.98 -48.25 11.93
N VAL A 244 5.97 -48.18 11.06
CA VAL A 244 4.77 -47.35 11.23
C VAL A 244 3.52 -48.19 11.05
N ASP A 245 2.58 -48.06 12.00
CA ASP A 245 1.23 -48.61 11.86
C ASP A 245 0.45 -47.67 10.95
N GLY A 246 0.14 -48.10 9.73
CA GLY A 246 -0.53 -47.23 8.78
C GLY A 246 -2.03 -47.46 8.64
N GLY A 247 -2.64 -48.28 9.49
CA GLY A 247 -4.02 -48.72 9.28
C GLY A 247 -4.14 -49.63 8.06
N THR A 248 -5.32 -49.66 7.43
CA THR A 248 -5.65 -50.65 6.40
C THR A 248 -4.77 -50.55 5.14
N ASN A 249 -3.97 -51.59 4.89
CA ASN A 249 -3.28 -51.91 3.63
C ASN A 249 -2.20 -50.93 3.08
N VAL A 250 -1.62 -50.04 3.89
CA VAL A 250 -0.53 -49.17 3.40
C VAL A 250 0.77 -49.93 3.03
N GLY A 251 0.92 -51.15 3.55
CA GLY A 251 2.08 -52.01 3.34
C GLY A 251 1.97 -52.92 2.12
N ALA A 252 0.81 -53.01 1.46
CA ALA A 252 0.58 -53.96 0.37
C ALA A 252 1.40 -53.65 -0.90
N ASN A 253 1.74 -52.37 -1.14
CA ASN A 253 2.63 -51.96 -2.22
C ASN A 253 3.47 -50.73 -1.79
N PRO A 254 4.68 -50.93 -1.24
CA PRO A 254 5.52 -49.84 -0.74
C PRO A 254 5.86 -48.79 -1.80
N SER A 255 5.99 -49.19 -3.07
CA SER A 255 6.35 -48.29 -4.17
C SER A 255 5.27 -47.24 -4.49
N THR A 256 4.00 -47.56 -4.22
CA THR A 256 2.85 -46.69 -4.43
C THR A 256 2.28 -46.14 -3.13
N SER A 257 2.95 -46.36 -2.01
CA SER A 257 2.50 -45.85 -0.71
C SER A 257 2.57 -44.33 -0.68
N PRO A 258 1.55 -43.61 -0.15
CA PRO A 258 1.60 -42.16 0.00
C PRO A 258 2.78 -41.68 0.87
N PHE A 259 3.36 -42.59 1.66
CA PHE A 259 4.53 -42.34 2.49
C PHE A 259 5.85 -42.31 1.72
N ASN A 260 5.91 -42.86 0.50
CA ASN A 260 7.14 -42.91 -0.29
C ASN A 260 7.70 -41.50 -0.59
N ASN A 261 6.82 -40.51 -0.73
CA ASN A 261 7.21 -39.13 -1.03
C ASN A 261 7.27 -38.23 0.20
N THR A 262 6.53 -38.57 1.26
CA THR A 262 6.35 -37.71 2.44
C THR A 262 7.26 -38.10 3.59
N PHE A 263 7.60 -39.37 3.74
CA PHE A 263 8.47 -39.85 4.81
C PHE A 263 9.92 -39.46 4.57
N LYS A 264 10.55 -38.81 5.57
CA LYS A 264 11.95 -38.39 5.53
C LYS A 264 12.62 -38.67 6.87
N ILE A 265 13.90 -39.05 6.84
CA ILE A 265 14.72 -39.30 8.03
C ILE A 265 15.97 -38.43 7.91
N TYR A 266 16.27 -37.66 8.94
CA TYR A 266 17.44 -36.81 9.02
C TYR A 266 18.32 -37.22 10.18
N GLU A 267 19.63 -37.12 10.00
CA GLU A 267 20.66 -37.29 11.05
C GLU A 267 21.14 -35.91 11.55
N SER A 268 21.47 -35.79 12.83
CA SER A 268 22.05 -34.58 13.42
C SER A 268 23.01 -34.91 14.57
N ASP A 269 23.95 -34.01 14.83
CA ASP A 269 24.80 -34.01 16.03
C ASP A 269 24.07 -33.51 17.28
N SER A 270 22.92 -32.86 17.13
CA SER A 270 22.13 -32.28 18.22
C SER A 270 20.69 -32.82 18.22
N ASN A 271 20.06 -32.82 19.40
CA ASN A 271 18.62 -33.09 19.55
C ASN A 271 17.74 -31.93 19.03
N GLU A 272 18.32 -30.75 18.84
CA GLU A 272 17.71 -29.59 18.17
C GLU A 272 17.92 -29.69 16.66
N PHE A 273 16.98 -30.35 15.98
CA PHE A 273 16.94 -30.36 14.52
C PHE A 273 16.49 -29.00 13.99
N VAL A 274 17.45 -28.17 13.61
CA VAL A 274 17.19 -27.06 12.70
C VAL A 274 17.05 -27.66 11.31
N LEU A 275 15.82 -28.02 10.92
CA LEU A 275 15.54 -28.13 9.49
C LEU A 275 15.73 -26.73 8.93
N ASP A 276 16.79 -26.52 8.14
CA ASP A 276 16.92 -25.33 7.31
C ASP A 276 15.85 -25.39 6.21
N THR A 277 14.59 -25.21 6.61
CA THR A 277 13.43 -25.06 5.71
C THR A 277 13.42 -23.66 5.09
N SER A 278 14.21 -22.74 5.64
CA SER A 278 14.59 -21.54 4.92
C SER A 278 15.54 -21.93 3.80
N VAL A 279 15.03 -21.89 2.56
CA VAL A 279 15.89 -21.36 1.50
C VAL A 279 16.29 -19.97 1.99
N LYS A 280 17.49 -19.87 2.59
CA LYS A 280 17.98 -18.58 3.07
C LYS A 280 17.99 -17.65 1.87
N ALA A 281 17.24 -16.55 1.93
CA ALA A 281 17.14 -15.60 0.81
C ALA A 281 18.52 -15.11 0.33
N GLU A 282 19.52 -15.17 1.22
CA GLU A 282 20.93 -14.89 0.98
C GLU A 282 21.67 -15.86 0.03
N THR A 283 21.17 -17.07 -0.24
CA THR A 283 21.67 -17.92 -1.34
C THR A 283 21.04 -17.59 -2.70
N ILE A 284 19.99 -16.76 -2.73
CA ILE A 284 19.46 -16.13 -3.94
C ILE A 284 19.98 -14.69 -3.98
N LYS A 285 21.27 -14.51 -4.31
CA LYS A 285 21.84 -13.18 -4.53
C LYS A 285 21.34 -12.62 -5.87
N GLY A 286 20.28 -11.82 -5.77
CA GLY A 286 19.75 -10.98 -6.84
C GLY A 286 18.44 -10.37 -6.38
N LYS A 287 18.42 -9.07 -6.09
CA LYS A 287 17.20 -8.34 -5.72
C LYS A 287 16.22 -8.42 -6.89
N ILE A 288 15.18 -9.25 -6.75
CA ILE A 288 14.02 -9.21 -7.65
C ILE A 288 12.93 -8.46 -6.90
N GLU A 289 12.86 -7.14 -7.11
CA GLU A 289 11.72 -6.33 -6.70
C GLU A 289 10.78 -6.20 -7.90
N THR A 290 9.71 -6.98 -7.94
CA THR A 290 8.62 -6.78 -8.91
C THR A 290 7.31 -6.52 -8.17
N THR A 291 6.41 -5.76 -8.82
CA THR A 291 5.08 -5.42 -8.28
C THR A 291 4.28 -6.67 -7.92
N GLN A 292 4.47 -7.78 -8.62
CA GLN A 292 3.85 -9.07 -8.30
C GLN A 292 4.34 -9.66 -6.97
N ILE A 293 5.60 -9.49 -6.58
CA ILE A 293 6.10 -9.94 -5.27
C ILE A 293 5.50 -9.09 -4.16
N LYS A 294 5.36 -7.77 -4.35
CA LYS A 294 4.63 -6.90 -3.40
C LYS A 294 3.15 -7.27 -3.28
N THR A 295 2.50 -7.67 -4.38
CA THR A 295 1.12 -8.17 -4.35
C THR A 295 1.02 -9.54 -3.67
N ILE A 296 2.04 -10.40 -3.79
CA ILE A 296 2.13 -11.68 -3.05
C ILE A 296 2.35 -11.44 -1.55
N GLU A 297 3.25 -10.53 -1.17
CA GLU A 297 3.47 -10.16 0.24
C GLU A 297 2.22 -9.52 0.88
N GLN A 298 1.49 -8.71 0.11
CA GLN A 298 0.21 -8.16 0.55
C GLN A 298 -0.92 -9.20 0.60
N SER A 299 -0.93 -10.20 -0.28
CA SER A 299 -1.93 -11.29 -0.24
C SER A 299 -1.61 -12.37 0.80
N ILE A 300 -0.34 -12.52 1.22
CA ILE A 300 0.04 -13.32 2.39
C ILE A 300 -0.50 -12.68 3.69
N MET A 301 -0.61 -11.35 3.76
CA MET A 301 -1.32 -10.68 4.87
C MET A 301 -2.84 -10.90 4.83
N THR A 302 -3.43 -11.21 3.66
CA THR A 302 -4.87 -11.49 3.51
C THR A 302 -5.22 -12.98 3.63
N LEU A 303 -4.24 -13.88 3.57
CA LEU A 303 -4.44 -15.34 3.70
C LEU A 303 -4.77 -15.83 5.13
N GLY A 304 -4.86 -14.92 6.11
CA GLY A 304 -5.36 -15.25 7.44
C GLY A 304 -6.88 -15.50 7.53
N ALA A 305 -7.64 -15.33 6.43
CA ALA A 305 -9.10 -15.36 6.44
C ALA A 305 -9.75 -16.49 5.61
N SER A 306 -8.99 -17.39 4.96
CA SER A 306 -9.57 -18.51 4.22
C SER A 306 -8.89 -19.85 4.53
N GLY A 307 -9.53 -20.63 5.39
CA GLY A 307 -9.77 -22.04 5.07
C GLY A 307 -8.84 -23.12 5.61
N ASN A 308 -7.87 -22.85 6.49
CA ASN A 308 -7.17 -23.93 7.20
C ASN A 308 -6.93 -23.56 8.66
N GLY A 309 -7.63 -24.26 9.58
CA GLY A 309 -7.28 -24.28 11.01
C GLY A 309 -8.30 -23.70 12.00
N ALA A 310 -9.57 -23.49 11.65
CA ALA A 310 -10.59 -23.32 12.69
C ALA A 310 -10.89 -24.69 13.32
N PRO A 311 -10.75 -24.89 14.65
CA PRO A 311 -11.03 -26.17 15.27
C PRO A 311 -12.51 -26.53 15.10
N SER A 312 -12.78 -27.75 14.61
CA SER A 312 -14.12 -28.33 14.59
C SER A 312 -14.51 -28.73 16.01
N LEU A 313 -14.94 -27.78 16.83
CA LEU A 313 -15.52 -28.07 18.14
C LEU A 313 -16.94 -27.54 18.18
N ALA A 314 -17.87 -28.47 18.34
CA ALA A 314 -19.28 -28.26 18.63
C ALA A 314 -19.46 -27.67 20.04
N GLN A 315 -18.89 -26.51 20.32
CA GLN A 315 -19.03 -25.83 21.61
C GLN A 315 -19.91 -24.59 21.48
N THR A 316 -21.02 -24.63 22.19
CA THR A 316 -21.90 -23.51 22.51
C THR A 316 -21.17 -22.53 23.44
N GLY A 317 -20.89 -21.31 22.99
CA GLY A 317 -20.25 -20.25 23.80
C GLY A 317 -19.83 -19.04 22.97
N THR A 318 -19.60 -17.90 23.63
CA THR A 318 -19.16 -16.63 23.02
C THR A 318 -17.63 -16.45 23.04
N SER A 319 -16.88 -17.32 23.71
CA SER A 319 -15.42 -17.28 23.79
C SER A 319 -14.81 -18.68 23.92
N TYR A 320 -13.62 -18.89 23.36
CA TYR A 320 -12.81 -20.11 23.43
C TYR A 320 -11.34 -19.73 23.65
N VAL A 321 -10.65 -20.37 24.59
CA VAL A 321 -9.20 -20.24 24.77
C VAL A 321 -8.56 -21.52 24.26
N ASP A 322 -7.72 -21.40 23.24
CA ASP A 322 -6.94 -22.51 22.76
C ASP A 322 -5.86 -22.86 23.79
N GLY A 323 -6.03 -24.01 24.45
CA GLY A 323 -5.12 -24.47 25.49
C GLY A 323 -3.69 -24.76 25.01
N SER A 324 -3.47 -24.87 23.69
CA SER A 324 -2.13 -25.12 23.12
C SER A 324 -1.38 -23.84 22.76
N THR A 325 -2.09 -22.78 22.35
CA THR A 325 -1.48 -21.50 21.91
C THR A 325 -1.70 -20.36 22.90
N GLY A 326 -2.61 -20.53 23.87
CA GLY A 326 -3.05 -19.46 24.76
C GLY A 326 -3.87 -18.37 24.06
N LEU A 327 -4.24 -18.55 22.79
CA LEU A 327 -5.03 -17.59 22.02
C LEU A 327 -6.50 -17.66 22.44
N GLN A 328 -7.07 -16.52 22.83
CA GLN A 328 -8.51 -16.41 23.09
C GLN A 328 -9.25 -15.96 21.84
N TYR A 329 -10.07 -16.84 21.29
CA TYR A 329 -10.99 -16.56 20.21
C TYR A 329 -12.32 -16.10 20.80
N THR A 330 -12.87 -15.00 20.28
CA THR A 330 -14.19 -14.50 20.69
C THR A 330 -15.11 -14.55 19.49
N LYS A 331 -16.36 -14.96 19.73
CA LYS A 331 -17.38 -15.11 18.70
C LYS A 331 -18.17 -13.82 18.60
N TYR A 332 -18.06 -13.11 17.47
CA TYR A 332 -18.84 -11.91 17.18
C TYR A 332 -19.78 -12.19 16.00
N ALA A 333 -21.07 -11.89 16.16
CA ALA A 333 -22.11 -12.20 15.15
C ALA A 333 -22.08 -13.66 14.63
N GLY A 334 -21.72 -14.62 15.49
CA GLY A 334 -21.65 -16.04 15.13
C GLY A 334 -20.36 -16.49 14.42
N LYS A 335 -19.40 -15.57 14.17
CA LYS A 335 -18.10 -15.88 13.56
C LYS A 335 -16.97 -15.72 14.59
N TRP A 336 -15.96 -16.58 14.51
CA TRP A 336 -14.77 -16.51 15.37
C TRP A 336 -13.75 -15.52 14.79
N GLY A 337 -13.31 -14.53 15.59
CA GLY A 337 -12.19 -13.64 15.24
C GLY A 337 -10.86 -14.15 15.80
N ASN A 338 -9.74 -13.89 15.10
CA ASN A 338 -8.40 -14.26 15.57
C ASN A 338 -8.08 -13.52 16.88
N GLY A 339 -7.81 -14.30 17.93
CA GLY A 339 -7.27 -13.77 19.18
C GLY A 339 -5.84 -13.31 19.00
N VAL A 340 -5.48 -12.17 19.59
CA VAL A 340 -4.09 -11.76 19.80
C VAL A 340 -3.58 -12.53 21.02
N SER A 341 -2.36 -13.08 20.98
CA SER A 341 -1.79 -13.91 22.06
C SER A 341 -1.81 -13.20 23.40
N GLN A 342 -1.98 -13.96 24.49
CA GLN A 342 -1.95 -13.50 25.88
C GLN A 342 -0.56 -12.99 26.32
N GLY A 343 -0.01 -12.01 25.63
CA GLY A 343 1.06 -11.15 26.14
C GLY A 343 0.46 -9.99 26.93
N TRP A 344 -0.22 -10.27 28.05
CA TRP A 344 -0.75 -9.30 29.02
C TRP A 344 -1.66 -8.19 28.44
N ASN A 345 -2.82 -8.55 27.89
CA ASN A 345 -3.87 -7.58 27.55
C ASN A 345 -4.51 -7.04 28.84
N ARG A 346 -4.01 -5.92 29.37
CA ARG A 346 -4.79 -5.14 30.34
C ARG A 346 -5.81 -4.33 29.54
N LYS A 347 -7.09 -4.42 29.93
CA LYS A 347 -8.09 -3.45 29.44
C LYS A 347 -7.57 -2.06 29.81
N ALA A 348 -7.44 -1.18 28.82
CA ALA A 348 -7.12 0.20 29.12
C ALA A 348 -8.27 0.82 29.92
N ASN A 349 -7.95 1.46 31.04
CA ASN A 349 -8.96 2.12 31.85
C ASN A 349 -9.32 3.44 31.19
N TYR A 350 -10.61 3.61 30.90
CA TYR A 350 -11.14 4.90 30.51
C TYR A 350 -11.12 5.85 31.72
N PRO A 351 -10.75 7.12 31.55
CA PRO A 351 -10.96 8.15 32.57
C PRO A 351 -12.41 8.11 33.06
N ALA A 352 -12.61 8.32 34.36
CA ALA A 352 -13.95 8.23 34.97
C ALA A 352 -14.94 9.21 34.32
N GLU A 353 -14.46 10.38 33.92
CA GLU A 353 -15.23 11.44 33.26
C GLU A 353 -15.49 11.16 31.77
N PHE A 354 -14.70 10.29 31.14
CA PHE A 354 -14.91 9.91 29.74
C PHE A 354 -15.94 8.78 29.65
N THR A 355 -17.17 9.17 29.33
CA THR A 355 -18.35 8.30 29.33
C THR A 355 -18.56 7.55 28.01
N PHE A 356 -18.00 8.02 26.90
CA PHE A 356 -18.12 7.35 25.61
C PHE A 356 -17.19 6.13 25.53
N ARG A 357 -17.76 4.93 25.55
CA ARG A 357 -17.00 3.67 25.58
C ARG A 357 -17.57 2.67 24.57
N PRO A 358 -17.35 2.91 23.26
CA PRO A 358 -17.99 2.12 22.19
C PRO A 358 -17.46 0.69 22.08
N PHE A 359 -16.26 0.41 22.62
CA PHE A 359 -15.61 -0.90 22.60
C PHE A 359 -14.59 -1.01 23.75
N ASN A 360 -14.08 -2.22 24.01
CA ASN A 360 -12.92 -2.37 24.88
C ASN A 360 -11.65 -1.90 24.14
N LEU A 361 -10.72 -1.31 24.89
CA LEU A 361 -9.37 -0.99 24.44
C LEU A 361 -8.40 -1.94 25.13
N PHE A 362 -7.46 -2.51 24.40
CA PHE A 362 -6.46 -3.42 24.93
C PHE A 362 -5.08 -2.81 24.79
N LEU A 363 -4.37 -2.69 25.92
CA LEU A 363 -2.97 -2.29 25.94
C LEU A 363 -2.11 -3.55 25.80
N LEU A 364 -1.31 -3.60 24.74
CA LEU A 364 -0.33 -4.65 24.50
C LEU A 364 0.93 -4.41 25.35
N SER A 365 1.70 -5.47 25.58
CA SER A 365 2.95 -5.43 26.36
C SER A 365 4.01 -4.46 25.81
N ASN A 366 4.00 -4.19 24.50
CA ASN A 366 4.88 -3.20 23.85
C ASN A 366 4.35 -1.76 23.96
N GLY A 367 3.24 -1.54 24.68
CA GLY A 367 2.62 -0.24 24.86
C GLY A 367 1.61 0.16 23.79
N LEU A 368 1.51 -0.58 22.68
CA LEU A 368 0.53 -0.35 21.61
C LEU A 368 -0.89 -0.59 22.13
N VAL A 369 -1.80 0.32 21.84
CA VAL A 369 -3.22 0.16 22.14
C VAL A 369 -3.96 -0.27 20.89
N ILE A 370 -4.68 -1.39 21.01
CA ILE A 370 -5.54 -1.88 19.95
C ILE A 370 -7.01 -1.82 20.38
N PRO A 371 -7.92 -1.33 19.52
CA PRO A 371 -9.34 -1.45 19.77
C PRO A 371 -9.79 -2.90 19.63
N GLU A 372 -10.80 -3.30 20.41
CA GLU A 372 -11.49 -4.59 20.26
C GLU A 372 -12.06 -4.78 18.85
N VAL A 373 -12.46 -3.66 18.22
CA VAL A 373 -12.93 -3.64 16.83
C VAL A 373 -11.80 -3.15 15.93
N THR A 374 -11.15 -4.07 15.23
CA THR A 374 -10.06 -3.77 14.29
C THR A 374 -10.54 -3.29 12.92
N ASP A 375 -11.79 -3.59 12.57
CA ASP A 375 -12.42 -3.19 11.31
C ASP A 375 -13.85 -2.69 11.55
N ILE A 376 -14.09 -1.41 11.31
CA ILE A 376 -15.40 -0.78 11.49
C ILE A 376 -16.48 -1.36 10.56
N THR A 377 -16.11 -1.99 9.44
CA THR A 377 -17.04 -2.67 8.52
C THR A 377 -17.75 -3.84 9.20
N ASN A 378 -17.10 -4.52 10.15
CA ASN A 378 -17.70 -5.65 10.88
C ASN A 378 -18.95 -5.25 11.66
N ASN A 379 -19.12 -3.95 11.97
CA ASN A 379 -20.32 -3.44 12.64
C ASN A 379 -21.55 -3.40 11.74
N VAL A 380 -21.34 -3.41 10.41
CA VAL A 380 -22.41 -3.13 9.43
C VAL A 380 -22.44 -4.08 8.22
N ILE A 381 -21.53 -5.04 8.14
CA ILE A 381 -21.33 -5.90 6.95
C ILE A 381 -22.60 -6.66 6.53
N ASP A 382 -23.35 -7.22 7.48
CA ASP A 382 -24.56 -7.98 7.18
C ASP A 382 -25.65 -7.07 6.56
N GLN A 383 -25.74 -5.82 7.02
CA GLN A 383 -26.69 -4.84 6.45
C GLN A 383 -26.24 -4.34 5.09
N ILE A 384 -24.92 -4.23 4.86
CA ILE A 384 -24.37 -3.89 3.54
C ILE A 384 -24.70 -4.98 2.52
N ILE A 385 -24.48 -6.25 2.88
CA ILE A 385 -24.71 -7.39 1.98
C ILE A 385 -26.20 -7.60 1.69
N ALA A 386 -27.07 -7.29 2.66
CA ALA A 386 -28.52 -7.40 2.49
C ALA A 386 -29.12 -6.45 1.43
N ILE A 387 -28.39 -5.39 1.04
CA ILE A 387 -28.83 -4.43 0.02
C ILE A 387 -28.18 -4.79 -1.32
N ALA A 388 -29.01 -4.97 -2.35
CA ALA A 388 -28.55 -5.27 -3.70
C ALA A 388 -27.62 -4.15 -4.23
N PRO A 389 -26.43 -4.49 -4.78
CA PRO A 389 -25.50 -3.51 -5.30
C PRO A 389 -26.02 -2.84 -6.58
N CYS A 390 -25.58 -1.60 -6.79
CA CYS A 390 -25.70 -0.89 -8.05
C CYS A 390 -24.31 -0.43 -8.50
N TYR A 391 -23.81 -0.99 -9.60
CA TYR A 391 -22.47 -0.72 -10.12
C TYR A 391 -22.46 0.54 -10.98
N ILE A 392 -21.44 1.39 -10.78
CA ILE A 392 -21.18 2.60 -11.56
C ILE A 392 -19.79 2.48 -12.19
N ASP A 393 -19.70 2.69 -13.50
CA ASP A 393 -18.45 2.74 -14.26
C ASP A 393 -18.41 4.08 -15.02
N PRO A 394 -17.50 5.01 -14.68
CA PRO A 394 -17.47 6.33 -15.29
C PRO A 394 -16.90 6.30 -16.72
N ILE A 395 -16.28 5.20 -17.13
CA ILE A 395 -15.64 5.02 -18.45
C ILE A 395 -16.59 4.27 -19.39
N ASN A 396 -17.01 3.07 -19.00
CA ASN A 396 -17.78 2.17 -19.87
C ASN A 396 -19.28 2.10 -19.54
N GLY A 397 -19.69 2.66 -18.40
CA GLY A 397 -21.08 2.60 -17.94
C GLY A 397 -22.03 3.43 -18.81
N SER A 398 -23.32 3.09 -18.77
CA SER A 398 -24.38 3.83 -19.46
C SER A 398 -25.57 4.06 -18.53
N ASN A 399 -26.10 5.29 -18.49
CA ASN A 399 -27.29 5.61 -17.68
C ASN A 399 -28.58 4.95 -18.21
N GLY A 400 -28.53 4.30 -19.38
CA GLY A 400 -29.59 3.43 -19.88
C GLY A 400 -29.55 2.00 -19.32
N ASN A 401 -28.48 1.61 -18.63
CA ASN A 401 -28.37 0.30 -17.98
C ASN A 401 -29.16 0.25 -16.66
N ASP A 402 -29.24 -0.94 -16.03
CA ASP A 402 -29.91 -1.15 -14.74
C ASP A 402 -28.97 -1.11 -13.52
N GLY A 403 -27.65 -1.13 -13.74
CA GLY A 403 -26.63 -1.14 -12.71
C GLY A 403 -26.52 -2.44 -11.92
N THR A 404 -27.16 -3.53 -12.32
CA THR A 404 -27.24 -4.77 -11.53
C THR A 404 -26.00 -5.65 -11.62
N THR A 405 -25.19 -5.48 -12.66
CA THR A 405 -23.89 -6.14 -12.84
C THR A 405 -22.83 -5.13 -13.31
N ARG A 406 -21.56 -5.53 -13.31
CA ARG A 406 -20.45 -4.68 -13.79
C ARG A 406 -20.57 -4.38 -15.28
N GLU A 407 -20.97 -5.35 -16.08
CA GLU A 407 -21.17 -5.22 -17.54
C GLU A 407 -22.36 -4.30 -17.86
N LYS A 408 -23.32 -4.20 -16.94
CA LYS A 408 -24.47 -3.31 -17.01
C LYS A 408 -24.37 -2.14 -16.03
N ALA A 409 -23.15 -1.67 -15.73
CA ALA A 409 -22.97 -0.54 -14.84
C ALA A 409 -23.62 0.75 -15.37
N LEU A 410 -24.12 1.58 -14.46
CA LEU A 410 -24.54 2.94 -14.77
C LEU A 410 -23.32 3.84 -15.02
N ASN A 411 -23.52 4.99 -15.67
CA ASN A 411 -22.41 5.95 -15.88
C ASN A 411 -22.22 6.92 -14.70
N THR A 412 -23.29 7.21 -13.95
CA THR A 412 -23.31 8.28 -12.94
C THR A 412 -23.92 7.82 -11.61
N VAL A 413 -23.43 8.37 -10.51
CA VAL A 413 -24.03 8.16 -9.18
C VAL A 413 -25.44 8.75 -9.12
N ALA A 414 -25.65 9.94 -9.70
CA ALA A 414 -26.95 10.60 -9.76
C ALA A 414 -28.05 9.69 -10.31
N ARG A 415 -27.77 8.96 -11.40
CA ARG A 415 -28.73 8.02 -11.98
C ARG A 415 -29.09 6.87 -11.04
N ALA A 416 -28.14 6.35 -10.27
CA ALA A 416 -28.42 5.30 -9.28
C ALA A 416 -29.40 5.79 -8.20
N ILE A 417 -29.25 7.04 -7.77
CA ILE A 417 -30.13 7.68 -6.79
C ILE A 417 -31.55 7.89 -7.33
N GLU A 418 -31.67 8.36 -8.57
CA GLU A 418 -32.97 8.48 -9.26
C GLU A 418 -33.71 7.13 -9.33
N LEU A 419 -32.96 6.03 -9.50
CA LEU A 419 -33.48 4.66 -9.50
C LEU A 419 -33.74 4.10 -8.09
N GLY A 420 -33.59 4.92 -7.04
CA GLY A 420 -33.82 4.54 -5.65
C GLY A 420 -32.78 3.57 -5.08
N LYS A 421 -31.59 3.45 -5.70
CA LYS A 421 -30.54 2.54 -5.24
C LYS A 421 -29.90 3.07 -3.95
N ARG A 422 -29.59 2.14 -3.03
CA ARG A 422 -29.07 2.45 -1.69
C ARG A 422 -27.66 1.95 -1.43
N ARG A 423 -27.21 0.97 -2.22
CA ARG A 423 -25.83 0.49 -2.22
C ARG A 423 -25.22 0.74 -3.60
N ILE A 424 -24.26 1.65 -3.63
CA ILE A 424 -23.58 2.10 -4.85
C ILE A 424 -22.15 1.57 -4.81
N VAL A 425 -21.76 0.86 -5.86
CA VAL A 425 -20.44 0.26 -6.00
C VAL A 425 -19.70 1.00 -7.12
N LEU A 426 -18.65 1.72 -6.78
CA LEU A 426 -17.87 2.54 -7.70
C LEU A 426 -16.71 1.74 -8.28
N MET A 427 -16.71 1.53 -9.60
CA MET A 427 -15.58 0.96 -10.31
C MET A 427 -14.43 1.97 -10.45
N SER A 428 -13.23 1.49 -10.79
CA SER A 428 -12.07 2.35 -11.01
C SER A 428 -12.32 3.40 -12.09
N GLY A 429 -11.83 4.61 -11.86
CA GLY A 429 -11.90 5.67 -12.84
C GLY A 429 -12.08 7.03 -12.20
N TRP A 430 -12.05 8.03 -13.07
CA TRP A 430 -12.22 9.42 -12.69
C TRP A 430 -13.67 9.86 -12.87
N TYR A 431 -14.32 10.15 -11.75
CA TYR A 431 -15.69 10.65 -11.67
C TYR A 431 -15.62 12.17 -11.61
N ASN A 432 -15.68 12.80 -12.78
CA ASN A 432 -15.72 14.25 -12.90
C ASN A 432 -16.98 14.84 -12.25
N ARG A 433 -17.11 16.16 -12.27
CA ARG A 433 -18.24 16.85 -11.64
C ARG A 433 -19.64 16.40 -12.12
N ASP A 434 -19.73 15.88 -13.34
CA ASP A 434 -20.99 15.43 -13.94
C ASP A 434 -21.30 13.95 -13.60
N LYS A 435 -20.30 13.21 -13.11
CA LYS A 435 -20.39 11.77 -12.78
C LYS A 435 -20.28 11.47 -11.29
N GLY A 436 -19.80 12.43 -10.49
CA GLY A 436 -19.64 12.30 -9.04
C GLY A 436 -20.96 12.22 -8.27
N VAL A 437 -20.88 12.27 -6.94
CA VAL A 437 -22.04 12.14 -6.03
C VAL A 437 -22.97 13.37 -6.11
N GLY A 438 -22.40 14.54 -6.40
CA GLY A 438 -23.12 15.81 -6.45
C GLY A 438 -23.61 16.27 -5.08
N ASN A 439 -24.71 17.04 -5.09
CA ASN A 439 -25.44 17.44 -3.90
C ASN A 439 -26.59 16.50 -3.62
N LEU A 440 -26.35 15.54 -2.75
CA LEU A 440 -27.28 14.45 -2.52
C LEU A 440 -28.06 14.68 -1.23
N THR A 441 -29.39 14.65 -1.32
CA THR A 441 -30.26 14.60 -0.13
C THR A 441 -30.78 13.17 0.05
N ILE A 442 -30.41 12.55 1.17
CA ILE A 442 -30.89 11.22 1.54
C ILE A 442 -32.18 11.35 2.34
N THR A 443 -33.20 10.64 1.84
CA THR A 443 -34.49 10.40 2.51
C THR A 443 -34.73 8.90 2.70
N GLY A 444 -35.72 8.53 3.52
CA GLY A 444 -36.10 7.12 3.77
C GLY A 444 -35.39 6.46 4.94
N THR A 445 -35.67 5.17 5.17
CA THR A 445 -35.28 4.40 6.36
C THR A 445 -34.26 3.29 6.11
N THR A 446 -33.81 3.11 4.86
CA THR A 446 -32.77 2.13 4.51
C THR A 446 -31.39 2.76 4.71
N PRO A 447 -30.35 2.00 5.10
CA PRO A 447 -28.97 2.50 5.05
C PRO A 447 -28.59 3.09 3.69
N PHE A 448 -27.60 3.97 3.67
CA PHE A 448 -27.03 4.52 2.43
C PHE A 448 -25.55 4.22 2.34
N ILE A 449 -25.14 3.57 1.26
CA ILE A 449 -23.82 2.94 1.15
C ILE A 449 -23.21 3.35 -0.20
N ILE A 450 -22.00 3.88 -0.18
CA ILE A 450 -21.15 4.07 -1.36
C ILE A 450 -19.80 3.43 -1.07
N HIS A 451 -19.35 2.49 -1.88
CA HIS A 451 -18.02 1.90 -1.71
C HIS A 451 -17.35 1.60 -3.04
N ALA A 452 -16.02 1.56 -3.05
CA ALA A 452 -15.26 1.08 -4.19
C ALA A 452 -15.56 -0.40 -4.46
N ASP A 453 -15.51 -0.77 -5.73
CA ASP A 453 -15.47 -2.17 -6.15
C ASP A 453 -14.16 -2.84 -5.66
N GLU A 454 -14.13 -4.17 -5.65
CA GLU A 454 -12.97 -4.93 -5.21
C GLU A 454 -11.72 -4.59 -6.05
N GLY A 455 -10.66 -4.11 -5.38
CA GLY A 455 -9.42 -3.68 -6.02
C GLY A 455 -9.53 -2.36 -6.80
N ALA A 456 -10.68 -1.67 -6.75
CA ALA A 456 -10.87 -0.42 -7.46
C ALA A 456 -10.28 0.78 -6.72
N SER A 457 -10.04 1.87 -7.46
CA SER A 457 -9.60 3.17 -6.92
C SER A 457 -10.39 4.30 -7.59
N PRO A 458 -11.67 4.49 -7.19
CA PRO A 458 -12.49 5.57 -7.73
C PRO A 458 -11.99 6.93 -7.23
N LEU A 459 -11.81 7.86 -8.17
CA LEU A 459 -11.40 9.24 -7.90
C LEU A 459 -12.55 10.19 -8.21
N ILE A 460 -13.18 10.77 -7.18
CA ILE A 460 -14.25 11.76 -7.33
C ILE A 460 -13.65 13.15 -7.38
N SER A 461 -13.97 13.94 -8.40
CA SER A 461 -13.35 15.24 -8.58
C SER A 461 -14.33 16.30 -9.05
N SER A 462 -14.11 17.54 -8.58
CA SER A 462 -14.79 18.71 -9.14
C SER A 462 -14.19 19.24 -10.42
N ALA A 463 -13.16 18.57 -10.95
CA ALA A 463 -12.45 19.02 -12.13
C ALA A 463 -13.15 18.67 -13.44
N ASP A 464 -12.82 19.44 -14.48
CA ASP A 464 -13.00 19.03 -15.87
C ASP A 464 -11.76 18.32 -16.41
N ASP A 465 -11.97 17.54 -17.48
CA ASP A 465 -10.91 16.93 -18.25
C ASP A 465 -10.41 17.97 -19.24
N ALA A 466 -9.10 18.20 -19.33
CA ALA A 466 -8.60 19.19 -20.28
C ALA A 466 -8.96 18.86 -21.74
N THR A 467 -9.26 17.60 -22.08
CA THR A 467 -9.67 17.18 -23.44
C THR A 467 -11.08 17.61 -23.83
N VAL A 468 -11.92 18.05 -22.88
CA VAL A 468 -13.23 18.64 -23.22
C VAL A 468 -13.11 20.08 -23.72
N LEU A 469 -11.91 20.68 -23.62
CA LEU A 469 -11.62 22.02 -24.11
C LEU A 469 -10.78 21.97 -25.38
N THR A 470 -10.92 22.99 -26.21
CA THR A 470 -10.03 23.24 -27.34
C THR A 470 -8.94 24.20 -26.90
N TRP A 471 -7.69 23.74 -26.92
CA TRP A 471 -6.52 24.52 -26.55
C TRP A 471 -5.90 25.22 -27.75
N SER A 472 -5.50 26.48 -27.57
CA SER A 472 -4.67 27.22 -28.53
C SER A 472 -3.34 27.58 -27.87
N ALA A 473 -2.25 27.51 -28.62
CA ALA A 473 -0.94 27.94 -28.12
C ALA A 473 -0.88 29.47 -28.08
N ASP A 474 -0.32 30.00 -26.99
CA ASP A 474 0.04 31.41 -26.80
C ASP A 474 1.45 31.48 -26.20
N GLU A 475 2.45 31.62 -27.06
CA GLU A 475 3.87 31.49 -26.70
C GLU A 475 4.16 30.15 -26.00
N ASN A 476 4.55 30.18 -24.71
CA ASN A 476 4.89 29.00 -23.91
C ASN A 476 3.70 28.43 -23.11
N VAL A 477 2.49 28.98 -23.28
CA VAL A 477 1.30 28.49 -22.58
C VAL A 477 0.24 27.99 -23.56
N PHE A 478 -0.64 27.16 -23.06
CA PHE A 478 -1.87 26.77 -23.73
C PHE A 478 -3.05 27.49 -23.09
N GLN A 479 -3.90 28.10 -23.91
CA GLN A 479 -5.10 28.79 -23.45
C GLN A 479 -6.39 28.13 -23.95
N ALA A 480 -7.41 28.13 -23.09
CA ALA A 480 -8.77 27.72 -23.45
C ALA A 480 -9.82 28.49 -22.62
N PRO A 481 -11.03 28.74 -23.15
CA PRO A 481 -12.12 29.33 -22.38
C PRO A 481 -12.55 28.42 -21.22
N ARG A 482 -12.29 28.86 -19.98
CA ARG A 482 -12.67 28.14 -18.76
C ARG A 482 -12.73 29.09 -17.56
N ALA A 483 -13.93 29.59 -17.27
CA ALA A 483 -14.19 30.35 -16.06
C ALA A 483 -14.28 29.45 -14.81
N GLY A 484 -14.05 30.04 -13.63
CA GLY A 484 -14.22 29.37 -12.33
C GLY A 484 -13.13 28.36 -11.98
N LEU A 485 -11.97 28.44 -12.64
CA LEU A 485 -10.81 27.62 -12.36
C LEU A 485 -10.25 27.98 -10.97
N SER A 486 -10.16 26.99 -10.09
CA SER A 486 -9.56 27.15 -8.75
C SER A 486 -8.14 26.62 -8.66
N ASN A 487 -7.78 25.66 -9.52
CA ASN A 487 -6.50 24.94 -9.49
C ASN A 487 -6.36 24.02 -10.72
N VAL A 488 -5.15 23.52 -10.98
CA VAL A 488 -4.86 22.56 -12.05
C VAL A 488 -3.96 21.45 -11.52
N TYR A 489 -4.27 20.20 -11.85
CA TYR A 489 -3.48 19.02 -11.44
C TYR A 489 -3.02 18.19 -12.63
N ASP A 490 -1.94 17.43 -12.46
CA ASP A 490 -1.46 16.43 -13.41
C ASP A 490 -1.50 15.03 -12.81
N LEU A 491 -2.39 14.18 -13.31
CA LEU A 491 -2.56 12.82 -12.81
C LEU A 491 -1.39 11.89 -13.18
N ARG A 492 -0.54 12.25 -14.15
CA ARG A 492 0.66 11.46 -14.52
C ARG A 492 1.69 11.43 -13.41
N ARG A 493 1.65 12.41 -12.51
CA ARG A 493 2.62 12.58 -11.42
C ARG A 493 1.93 12.46 -10.08
N PHE A 494 1.50 11.25 -9.76
CA PHE A 494 1.17 10.90 -8.37
C PHE A 494 2.46 10.75 -7.57
N VAL A 495 2.63 11.56 -6.53
CA VAL A 495 3.85 11.53 -5.72
C VAL A 495 3.73 10.47 -4.63
N SER A 496 2.67 10.56 -3.81
CA SER A 496 2.34 9.58 -2.77
C SER A 496 0.92 9.81 -2.23
N LYS A 497 0.41 8.90 -1.41
CA LYS A 497 -0.84 9.15 -0.66
C LYS A 497 -0.72 10.31 0.31
N GLN A 498 0.48 10.71 0.70
CA GLN A 498 0.71 11.85 1.60
C GLN A 498 0.82 13.16 0.84
N GLU A 499 1.31 13.14 -0.39
CA GLU A 499 1.57 14.36 -1.16
C GLU A 499 0.56 14.60 -2.29
N GLY A 500 -0.22 13.59 -2.68
CA GLY A 500 -1.21 13.68 -3.74
C GLY A 500 -0.59 13.70 -5.15
N TYR A 501 -1.34 14.27 -6.09
CA TYR A 501 -0.90 14.53 -7.47
C TYR A 501 -0.16 15.86 -7.54
N PHE A 502 0.68 15.99 -8.56
CA PHE A 502 1.32 17.26 -8.88
C PHE A 502 0.26 18.34 -9.16
N GLU A 503 0.37 19.45 -8.45
CA GLU A 503 -0.45 20.63 -8.64
C GLU A 503 0.38 21.71 -9.34
N TYR A 504 -0.17 22.30 -10.39
CA TYR A 504 0.44 23.42 -11.07
C TYR A 504 0.44 24.65 -10.15
N LEU A 505 1.53 25.41 -10.18
CA LEU A 505 1.67 26.63 -9.40
C LEU A 505 0.70 27.71 -9.92
N SER A 506 -0.17 28.22 -9.06
CA SER A 506 -0.99 29.40 -9.38
C SER A 506 -0.12 30.65 -9.37
N VAL A 507 -0.07 31.39 -10.48
CA VAL A 507 0.70 32.64 -10.59
C VAL A 507 -0.22 33.82 -10.88
N PRO A 508 0.10 35.04 -10.37
CA PRO A 508 -0.79 36.19 -10.44
C PRO A 508 -0.93 36.83 -11.83
N THR A 509 -0.06 36.51 -12.79
CA THR A 509 -0.08 37.13 -14.12
C THR A 509 0.20 36.15 -15.26
N LEU A 510 -0.31 36.45 -16.45
CA LEU A 510 -0.03 35.68 -17.66
C LEU A 510 1.47 35.68 -18.02
N ALA A 511 2.16 36.81 -17.85
CA ALA A 511 3.59 36.92 -18.12
C ALA A 511 4.40 35.95 -17.23
N GLU A 512 4.05 35.88 -15.95
CA GLU A 512 4.68 34.94 -15.01
C GLU A 512 4.39 33.49 -15.41
N CYS A 513 3.16 33.20 -15.84
CA CYS A 513 2.77 31.87 -16.30
C CYS A 513 3.59 31.44 -17.53
N LYS A 514 3.75 32.33 -18.52
CA LYS A 514 4.59 32.11 -19.71
C LYS A 514 6.07 31.86 -19.38
N SER A 515 6.56 32.42 -18.29
CA SER A 515 7.97 32.24 -17.85
C SER A 515 8.20 31.07 -16.88
N THR A 516 7.14 30.52 -16.28
CA THR A 516 7.24 29.52 -15.21
C THR A 516 6.62 28.20 -15.64
N VAL A 517 7.45 27.23 -16.03
CA VAL A 517 7.00 25.86 -16.37
C VAL A 517 6.30 25.21 -15.18
N GLY A 518 5.19 24.49 -15.42
CA GLY A 518 4.40 23.86 -14.36
C GLY A 518 3.54 24.85 -13.58
N SER A 519 3.16 25.97 -14.20
CA SER A 519 2.27 26.97 -13.62
C SER A 519 0.96 27.11 -14.40
N TYR A 520 -0.02 27.75 -13.77
CA TYR A 520 -1.25 28.17 -14.43
C TYR A 520 -1.66 29.59 -13.99
N TYR A 521 -2.38 30.26 -14.87
CA TYR A 521 -3.00 31.56 -14.65
C TYR A 521 -4.44 31.55 -15.18
N THR A 522 -5.31 32.36 -14.59
CA THR A 522 -6.65 32.63 -15.14
C THR A 522 -6.96 34.11 -15.04
N ASP A 523 -7.54 34.66 -16.11
CA ASP A 523 -8.08 36.03 -16.13
C ASP A 523 -9.57 36.07 -15.70
N GLY A 524 -10.10 34.95 -15.19
CA GLY A 524 -11.50 34.76 -14.85
C GLY A 524 -12.37 34.24 -16.00
N THR A 525 -11.89 34.33 -17.25
CA THR A 525 -12.59 33.86 -18.46
C THR A 525 -11.87 32.68 -19.11
N ASN A 526 -10.56 32.80 -19.28
CA ASN A 526 -9.68 31.80 -19.87
C ASN A 526 -8.79 31.17 -18.80
N ALA A 527 -8.42 29.91 -19.04
CA ALA A 527 -7.34 29.23 -18.35
C ALA A 527 -6.09 29.26 -19.23
N TYR A 528 -4.94 29.55 -18.61
CA TYR A 528 -3.62 29.53 -19.23
C TYR A 528 -2.74 28.54 -18.47
N ILE A 529 -2.14 27.57 -19.18
CA ILE A 529 -1.35 26.50 -18.55
C ILE A 529 0.01 26.41 -19.25
N ASN A 530 1.08 26.56 -18.46
CA ASN A 530 2.44 26.25 -18.89
C ASN A 530 2.74 24.79 -18.51
N THR A 531 2.47 23.85 -19.41
CA THR A 531 2.60 22.42 -19.15
C THR A 531 4.06 22.02 -18.92
N ILE A 532 4.28 21.02 -18.07
CA ILE A 532 5.65 20.61 -17.69
C ILE A 532 6.44 20.04 -18.87
N ASP A 533 5.73 19.45 -19.84
CA ASP A 533 6.28 18.81 -21.02
C ASP A 533 6.20 19.69 -22.28
N GLY A 534 5.72 20.93 -22.16
CA GLY A 534 5.55 21.86 -23.28
C GLY A 534 4.48 21.44 -24.31
N ASN A 535 3.71 20.38 -24.04
CA ASN A 535 2.65 19.90 -24.92
C ASN A 535 1.28 20.40 -24.47
N ALA A 536 0.29 20.40 -25.36
CA ALA A 536 -1.07 20.77 -25.00
C ALA A 536 -1.61 19.88 -23.87
N PRO A 537 -2.42 20.43 -22.94
CA PRO A 537 -3.03 19.65 -21.86
C PRO A 537 -3.77 18.41 -22.37
N THR A 538 -3.47 17.25 -21.77
CA THR A 538 -4.07 15.94 -22.10
C THR A 538 -5.14 15.55 -21.10
N ALA A 539 -5.69 14.34 -21.24
CA ALA A 539 -6.69 13.80 -20.30
C ALA A 539 -6.17 13.69 -18.86
N ASP A 540 -4.87 13.68 -18.64
CA ASP A 540 -4.31 13.63 -17.29
C ASP A 540 -4.25 15.01 -16.62
N VAL A 541 -4.37 16.09 -17.39
CA VAL A 541 -4.45 17.45 -16.83
C VAL A 541 -5.90 17.72 -16.43
N LYS A 542 -6.12 17.94 -15.14
CA LYS A 542 -7.46 18.17 -14.56
C LYS A 542 -7.61 19.61 -14.10
N LEU A 543 -8.69 20.24 -14.54
CA LEU A 543 -9.01 21.64 -14.27
C LEU A 543 -9.97 21.72 -13.10
N GLY A 544 -9.48 21.92 -11.88
CA GLY A 544 -10.29 21.96 -10.67
C GLY A 544 -11.17 23.19 -10.60
N LEU A 545 -12.41 23.00 -10.12
CA LEU A 545 -13.45 24.03 -10.12
C LEU A 545 -14.17 24.06 -8.80
N SER A 546 -14.57 25.25 -8.37
CA SER A 546 -15.34 25.49 -7.15
C SER A 546 -16.81 25.04 -7.29
N VAL A 547 -17.04 23.73 -7.45
CA VAL A 547 -18.38 23.14 -7.53
C VAL A 547 -18.51 21.96 -6.56
N PRO A 548 -19.68 21.79 -5.93
CA PRO A 548 -19.89 20.70 -4.99
C PRO A 548 -20.13 19.38 -5.72
N VAL A 549 -19.24 18.40 -5.51
CA VAL A 549 -19.32 17.08 -6.17
C VAL A 549 -19.43 15.92 -5.19
N PHE A 550 -19.25 16.18 -3.90
CA PHE A 550 -19.46 15.16 -2.87
C PHE A 550 -20.07 15.77 -1.61
N GLN A 551 -21.40 15.88 -1.62
CA GLN A 551 -22.19 16.22 -0.45
C GLN A 551 -23.28 15.20 -0.21
N ILE A 552 -23.37 14.74 1.03
CA ILE A 552 -24.49 13.95 1.52
C ILE A 552 -25.17 14.72 2.64
N ALA A 553 -26.37 15.21 2.38
CA ALA A 553 -27.26 15.78 3.38
C ALA A 553 -28.31 14.73 3.78
N VAL A 554 -28.39 14.42 5.07
CA VAL A 554 -29.44 13.54 5.61
C VAL A 554 -30.60 14.40 6.10
N ASN A 555 -31.80 14.11 5.59
CA ASN A 555 -33.05 14.79 5.97
C ASN A 555 -34.11 13.84 6.58
N ALA A 556 -33.76 12.57 6.81
CA ALA A 556 -34.64 11.56 7.39
C ALA A 556 -33.86 10.59 8.28
N GLU A 557 -34.56 9.77 9.07
CA GLU A 557 -33.93 8.75 9.90
C GLU A 557 -33.41 7.59 9.04
N VAL A 558 -32.15 7.69 8.60
CA VAL A 558 -31.42 6.54 8.05
C VAL A 558 -30.60 5.85 9.14
N PRO A 559 -30.55 4.51 9.19
CA PRO A 559 -29.79 3.81 10.23
C PRO A 559 -28.30 4.17 10.21
N PHE A 560 -27.70 4.17 9.02
CA PHE A 560 -26.31 4.60 8.84
C PHE A 560 -25.99 5.03 7.41
N ILE A 561 -24.92 5.82 7.30
CA ILE A 561 -24.17 6.07 6.06
C ILE A 561 -22.86 5.29 6.12
N TYR A 562 -22.49 4.62 5.04
CA TYR A 562 -21.20 3.93 4.89
C TYR A 562 -20.47 4.38 3.62
N LEU A 563 -19.25 4.88 3.78
CA LEU A 563 -18.34 5.23 2.70
C LEU A 563 -17.07 4.37 2.80
N ASP A 564 -16.61 3.77 1.70
CA ASP A 564 -15.37 2.97 1.71
C ASP A 564 -14.56 3.06 0.41
N GLY A 565 -13.26 3.34 0.52
CA GLY A 565 -12.31 3.25 -0.59
C GLY A 565 -12.42 4.37 -1.62
N ILE A 566 -12.81 5.58 -1.20
CA ILE A 566 -13.05 6.70 -2.12
C ILE A 566 -11.99 7.78 -1.96
N ASP A 567 -11.30 8.11 -3.04
CA ASP A 567 -10.39 9.26 -3.09
C ASP A 567 -11.09 10.47 -3.72
N SER A 568 -10.83 11.67 -3.20
CA SER A 568 -11.51 12.90 -3.64
C SER A 568 -10.57 14.08 -3.90
N TYR A 569 -10.77 14.75 -5.05
CA TYR A 569 -10.18 16.04 -5.44
C TYR A 569 -11.27 17.05 -5.76
N VAL A 570 -11.92 17.57 -4.71
CA VAL A 570 -13.04 18.50 -4.82
C VAL A 570 -12.66 19.84 -4.23
N GLN A 571 -13.02 20.90 -4.93
CA GLN A 571 -12.75 22.28 -4.54
C GLN A 571 -14.03 22.88 -4.00
N ARG A 572 -14.08 23.04 -2.68
CA ARG A 572 -15.29 23.50 -2.02
C ARG A 572 -14.99 24.17 -0.69
N SER A 573 -15.71 25.25 -0.44
CA SER A 573 -15.59 26.05 0.79
C SER A 573 -15.89 25.30 2.09
N THR A 574 -16.71 24.25 2.04
CA THR A 574 -17.01 23.40 3.21
C THR A 574 -16.01 22.27 3.34
N ALA A 575 -16.11 21.25 2.48
CA ALA A 575 -15.21 20.10 2.46
C ALA A 575 -15.20 19.38 1.11
N ALA A 576 -14.12 18.64 0.83
CA ALA A 576 -14.04 17.78 -0.35
C ALA A 576 -15.02 16.61 -0.26
N ILE A 577 -15.13 15.98 0.92
CA ILE A 577 -16.21 15.06 1.29
C ILE A 577 -17.00 15.70 2.43
N TYR A 578 -18.24 16.08 2.18
CA TYR A 578 -19.11 16.69 3.19
C TYR A 578 -20.32 15.81 3.50
N ILE A 579 -20.47 15.43 4.77
CA ILE A 579 -21.61 14.65 5.26
C ILE A 579 -22.27 15.45 6.38
N ALA A 580 -23.53 15.81 6.21
CA ALA A 580 -24.24 16.62 7.20
C ALA A 580 -25.62 16.05 7.50
N ASN A 581 -26.00 16.10 8.76
CA ASN A 581 -27.39 15.90 9.16
C ASN A 581 -28.09 17.27 9.26
N ASN A 582 -28.95 17.57 8.30
CA ASN A 582 -29.59 18.89 8.16
C ASN A 582 -30.94 18.99 8.88
N THR A 583 -31.33 17.95 9.58
CA THR A 583 -32.63 17.80 10.22
C THR A 583 -32.79 18.72 11.42
N THR A 584 -34.02 19.09 11.79
CA THR A 584 -34.33 20.00 12.92
C THR A 584 -34.45 19.30 14.28
N THR A 585 -34.36 17.97 14.28
CA THR A 585 -34.30 17.11 15.47
C THR A 585 -33.13 16.16 15.32
N GLN A 586 -32.45 15.81 16.43
CA GLN A 586 -31.35 14.87 16.34
C GLN A 586 -31.82 13.45 15.96
N PHE A 587 -31.23 12.89 14.90
CA PHE A 587 -31.47 11.49 14.51
C PHE A 587 -30.39 10.55 15.05
N SER A 588 -30.76 9.28 15.19
CA SER A 588 -29.88 8.20 15.64
C SER A 588 -28.84 7.74 14.60
N THR A 589 -28.83 8.37 13.42
CA THR A 589 -27.97 8.04 12.27
C THR A 589 -26.49 8.00 12.66
N LYS A 590 -25.85 6.90 12.24
CA LYS A 590 -24.41 6.69 12.36
C LYS A 590 -23.71 6.94 11.02
N VAL A 591 -22.47 7.39 11.06
CA VAL A 591 -21.64 7.55 9.86
C VAL A 591 -20.39 6.69 10.01
N TYR A 592 -20.11 5.90 8.98
CA TYR A 592 -18.92 5.07 8.85
C TYR A 592 -18.16 5.51 7.60
N VAL A 593 -16.90 5.91 7.74
CA VAL A 593 -16.03 6.29 6.63
C VAL A 593 -14.74 5.49 6.73
N LYS A 594 -14.40 4.74 5.70
CA LYS A 594 -13.26 3.83 5.70
C LYS A 594 -12.41 4.02 4.46
N ASN A 595 -11.08 4.00 4.58
CA ASN A 595 -10.16 4.06 3.45
C ASN A 595 -10.44 5.22 2.47
N CYS A 596 -10.97 6.35 2.96
CA CYS A 596 -11.28 7.52 2.14
C CYS A 596 -10.19 8.58 2.28
N SER A 597 -9.76 9.14 1.16
CA SER A 597 -8.73 10.17 1.14
C SER A 597 -9.22 11.43 0.42
N THR A 598 -8.72 12.58 0.83
CA THR A 598 -9.04 13.87 0.20
C THR A 598 -7.77 14.65 -0.11
N TYR A 599 -7.75 15.37 -1.23
CA TYR A 599 -6.53 16.00 -1.70
C TYR A 599 -6.76 17.35 -2.39
N GLY A 600 -5.87 18.29 -2.11
CA GLY A 600 -5.80 19.57 -2.79
C GLY A 600 -7.00 20.52 -2.66
N ASN A 601 -7.95 20.34 -1.73
CA ASN A 601 -9.09 21.27 -1.61
C ASN A 601 -8.60 22.67 -1.17
N LYS A 602 -8.62 23.65 -2.08
CA LYS A 602 -8.12 25.00 -1.87
C LYS A 602 -9.08 25.96 -1.22
N LEU A 603 -10.29 25.49 -0.89
CA LEU A 603 -11.38 26.34 -0.42
C LEU A 603 -11.86 25.95 0.99
N GLY A 604 -11.59 24.74 1.46
CA GLY A 604 -12.16 24.22 2.70
C GLY A 604 -11.44 22.99 3.25
N ASN A 605 -12.21 22.17 3.98
CA ASN A 605 -11.72 20.97 4.66
C ASN A 605 -11.53 19.78 3.70
N GLY A 606 -10.87 18.73 4.17
CA GLY A 606 -10.83 17.44 3.50
C GLY A 606 -12.14 16.69 3.67
N ILE A 607 -12.30 16.02 4.81
CA ILE A 607 -13.53 15.34 5.21
C ILE A 607 -14.16 16.14 6.35
N ALA A 608 -15.41 16.58 6.18
CA ALA A 608 -16.18 17.21 7.25
C ALA A 608 -17.49 16.45 7.52
N ILE A 609 -17.77 16.22 8.81
CA ILE A 609 -18.93 15.46 9.28
C ILE A 609 -19.65 16.24 10.37
N ASP A 610 -20.92 16.58 10.11
CA ASP A 610 -21.70 17.49 10.95
C ASP A 610 -22.98 16.84 11.49
N ASN A 611 -23.25 17.03 12.79
CA ASN A 611 -24.55 16.79 13.44
C ASN A 611 -25.03 15.33 13.48
N PHE A 612 -24.12 14.36 13.60
CA PHE A 612 -24.46 12.95 13.76
C PHE A 612 -24.36 12.50 15.23
N LYS A 613 -25.07 11.42 15.59
CA LYS A 613 -24.94 10.85 16.93
C LYS A 613 -23.59 10.14 17.10
N TYR A 614 -23.21 9.35 16.11
CA TYR A 614 -21.96 8.60 16.09
C TYR A 614 -21.25 8.71 14.75
N CYS A 615 -19.95 8.89 14.79
CA CYS A 615 -19.07 8.85 13.63
C CYS A 615 -17.92 7.87 13.87
N TYR A 616 -17.62 7.04 12.87
CA TYR A 616 -16.50 6.12 12.87
C TYR A 616 -15.68 6.35 11.60
N THR A 617 -14.42 6.74 11.73
CA THR A 617 -13.48 6.90 10.62
C THR A 617 -12.32 5.91 10.78
N GLN A 618 -11.92 5.24 9.69
CA GLN A 618 -10.80 4.29 9.70
C GLN A 618 -9.95 4.42 8.45
N ASN A 619 -8.64 4.60 8.61
CA ASN A 619 -7.68 4.81 7.50
C ASN A 619 -8.09 5.99 6.59
N CYS A 620 -8.65 7.04 7.18
CA CYS A 620 -9.15 8.21 6.47
C CYS A 620 -8.23 9.40 6.66
N GLY A 621 -8.17 10.30 5.68
CA GLY A 621 -7.32 11.48 5.82
C GLY A 621 -7.35 12.44 4.65
N GLY A 622 -6.44 13.39 4.67
CA GLY A 622 -6.27 14.29 3.54
C GLY A 622 -4.97 15.07 3.52
N ALA A 623 -4.60 15.54 2.32
CA ALA A 623 -3.37 16.27 2.10
C ALA A 623 -3.51 17.53 1.24
N ASN A 624 -2.69 18.54 1.51
CA ASN A 624 -2.68 19.81 0.78
C ASN A 624 -4.04 20.55 0.83
N MET A 625 -4.76 20.43 1.95
CA MET A 625 -6.02 21.15 2.19
C MET A 625 -5.77 22.61 2.50
N GLN A 626 -6.73 23.49 2.21
CA GLN A 626 -6.70 24.86 2.74
C GLN A 626 -6.98 24.86 4.24
N ARG A 627 -7.95 24.07 4.70
CA ARG A 627 -8.35 23.98 6.12
C ARG A 627 -8.02 22.61 6.70
N ASP A 628 -8.87 22.08 7.58
CA ASP A 628 -8.65 20.83 8.28
C ASP A 628 -8.70 19.63 7.33
N ALA A 629 -7.85 18.61 7.52
CA ALA A 629 -7.98 17.37 6.76
C ALA A 629 -9.18 16.52 7.23
N LEU A 630 -9.39 16.42 8.56
CA LEU A 630 -10.56 15.81 9.18
C LEU A 630 -11.21 16.82 10.14
N ASN A 631 -12.51 17.08 9.97
CA ASN A 631 -13.23 18.10 10.73
C ASN A 631 -14.58 17.58 11.23
N TYR A 632 -14.80 17.64 12.54
CA TYR A 632 -15.99 17.10 13.21
C TYR A 632 -16.74 18.18 13.97
N HIS A 633 -18.04 18.33 13.72
CA HIS A 633 -18.87 19.35 14.36
C HIS A 633 -20.23 18.86 14.89
N THR A 634 -20.70 19.54 15.94
CA THR A 634 -22.11 19.51 16.40
C THR A 634 -22.65 20.94 16.38
N THR A 635 -22.87 21.49 15.18
CA THR A 635 -23.23 22.90 14.99
C THR A 635 -24.65 23.26 15.42
N LYS A 636 -25.54 22.29 15.67
CA LYS A 636 -26.93 22.56 16.05
C LYS A 636 -27.15 22.57 17.57
N VAL A 637 -27.59 23.73 18.07
CA VAL A 637 -27.94 23.93 19.49
C VAL A 637 -29.06 22.98 19.93
N GLY A 638 -28.88 22.35 21.09
CA GLY A 638 -29.87 21.44 21.71
C GLY A 638 -29.74 19.97 21.31
N TYR A 639 -28.72 19.61 20.53
CA TYR A 639 -28.47 18.23 20.10
C TYR A 639 -27.54 17.56 21.12
N GLU A 640 -27.71 16.25 21.36
CA GLU A 640 -26.68 15.44 22.02
C GLU A 640 -25.41 15.56 21.19
N VAL A 641 -24.31 15.80 21.89
CA VAL A 641 -23.00 15.96 21.28
C VAL A 641 -22.60 14.70 20.50
N MET A 642 -22.08 14.89 19.28
CA MET A 642 -21.52 13.81 18.48
C MET A 642 -20.38 13.07 19.20
N LYS A 643 -20.36 11.74 19.04
CA LYS A 643 -19.31 10.86 19.54
C LYS A 643 -18.53 10.26 18.37
N VAL A 644 -17.20 10.38 18.40
CA VAL A 644 -16.34 10.05 17.26
C VAL A 644 -15.32 8.99 17.63
N VAL A 645 -15.11 8.02 16.75
CA VAL A 645 -13.97 7.11 16.79
C VAL A 645 -13.17 7.31 15.50
N GLU A 646 -11.89 7.63 15.63
CA GLU A 646 -10.95 7.83 14.53
C GLU A 646 -9.78 6.84 14.68
N VAL A 647 -9.65 5.92 13.72
CA VAL A 647 -8.60 4.88 13.72
C VAL A 647 -7.69 5.07 12.52
N ASN A 648 -6.38 5.18 12.75
CA ASN A 648 -5.37 5.39 11.73
C ASN A 648 -5.71 6.59 10.80
N GLY A 649 -6.25 7.66 11.38
CA GLY A 649 -6.45 8.92 10.67
C GLY A 649 -5.11 9.47 10.17
N TRP A 650 -5.10 10.23 9.08
CA TRP A 650 -3.86 10.85 8.63
C TRP A 650 -4.05 12.23 8.00
N SER A 651 -3.02 13.06 8.06
CA SER A 651 -2.98 14.35 7.36
C SER A 651 -1.57 14.72 6.92
N PHE A 652 -1.48 15.55 5.87
CA PHE A 652 -0.22 16.14 5.43
C PHE A 652 -0.41 17.52 4.79
N ASP A 653 0.40 18.50 5.18
CA ASP A 653 0.49 19.81 4.51
C ASP A 653 -0.85 20.57 4.45
N THR A 654 -1.57 20.65 5.57
CA THR A 654 -2.82 21.43 5.66
C THR A 654 -2.51 22.92 5.85
N GLY A 655 -3.29 23.80 5.25
CA GLY A 655 -3.08 25.26 5.26
C GLY A 655 -2.16 25.81 4.17
N LYS A 656 -1.67 24.96 3.25
CA LYS A 656 -0.63 25.28 2.26
C LYS A 656 -0.90 26.53 1.41
N THR A 657 -2.16 26.85 1.11
CA THR A 657 -2.52 27.86 0.11
C THR A 657 -3.17 29.12 0.65
N SER A 658 -3.26 29.26 1.97
CA SER A 658 -3.87 30.43 2.56
C SER A 658 -2.98 31.00 3.66
N PRO A 659 -2.25 32.10 3.40
CA PRO A 659 -1.47 32.75 4.43
C PRO A 659 -2.34 33.30 5.57
N LEU A 660 -3.64 33.48 5.33
CA LEU A 660 -4.60 33.98 6.30
C LEU A 660 -5.28 32.88 7.11
N GLU A 661 -5.20 31.61 6.67
CA GLU A 661 -5.80 30.52 7.42
C GLU A 661 -4.92 30.18 8.62
N THR A 662 -5.46 30.32 9.82
CA THR A 662 -4.73 30.08 11.08
C THR A 662 -5.21 28.81 11.78
N SER A 663 -6.29 28.21 11.31
CA SER A 663 -6.96 27.05 11.89
C SER A 663 -7.02 25.88 10.92
N ALA A 664 -5.99 25.70 10.09
CA ALA A 664 -5.87 24.53 9.22
C ALA A 664 -5.11 23.41 9.93
N ASN A 665 -5.85 22.49 10.52
CA ASN A 665 -5.32 21.43 11.37
C ASN A 665 -5.27 20.08 10.62
N GLY A 666 -4.70 19.05 11.22
CA GLY A 666 -4.74 17.70 10.68
C GLY A 666 -6.06 17.00 10.98
N THR A 667 -6.48 17.02 12.24
CA THR A 667 -7.80 16.53 12.68
C THR A 667 -8.37 17.45 13.76
N THR A 668 -9.67 17.73 13.72
CA THR A 668 -10.34 18.61 14.68
C THR A 668 -11.67 18.09 15.20
N ALA A 669 -11.89 18.25 16.50
CA ALA A 669 -13.17 18.04 17.15
C ALA A 669 -13.67 19.33 17.81
N HIS A 670 -14.93 19.69 17.55
CA HIS A 670 -15.54 20.92 18.02
C HIS A 670 -16.76 20.67 18.93
N ASP A 671 -17.32 21.74 19.50
CA ASP A 671 -18.71 21.77 19.97
C ASP A 671 -19.07 20.70 21.03
N GLY A 672 -18.15 20.41 21.95
CA GLY A 672 -18.37 19.47 23.04
C GLY A 672 -18.06 18.01 22.70
N ILE A 673 -17.60 17.72 21.48
CA ILE A 673 -17.45 16.35 20.95
C ILE A 673 -16.63 15.45 21.87
N GLN A 674 -17.09 14.21 22.05
CA GLN A 674 -16.30 13.14 22.66
C GLN A 674 -15.64 12.29 21.57
N ILE A 675 -14.32 12.35 21.44
CA ILE A 675 -13.56 11.65 20.39
C ILE A 675 -12.54 10.66 20.98
N ILE A 676 -12.39 9.50 20.33
CA ILE A 676 -11.31 8.54 20.57
C ILE A 676 -10.46 8.46 19.29
N ARG A 677 -9.18 8.85 19.36
CA ARG A 677 -8.20 8.74 18.27
C ARG A 677 -7.20 7.63 18.56
N ILE A 678 -6.94 6.75 17.60
CA ILE A 678 -6.03 5.60 17.75
C ILE A 678 -5.11 5.51 16.54
N GLY A 679 -3.79 5.53 16.75
CA GLY A 679 -2.79 5.27 15.70
C GLY A 679 -2.71 6.31 14.58
N GLY A 680 -3.28 7.51 14.80
CA GLY A 680 -3.32 8.56 13.78
C GLY A 680 -1.95 9.16 13.48
N LYS A 681 -1.71 9.57 12.23
CA LYS A 681 -0.46 10.18 11.76
C LYS A 681 -0.73 11.52 11.07
N PHE A 682 -0.51 12.60 11.80
CA PHE A 682 -0.84 13.94 11.35
C PHE A 682 0.43 14.77 11.23
N ARG A 683 0.63 15.41 10.09
CA ARG A 683 1.91 16.07 9.76
C ARG A 683 1.73 17.39 9.03
N LYS A 684 2.65 18.32 9.30
CA LYS A 684 2.83 19.55 8.53
C LYS A 684 1.53 20.35 8.42
N SER A 685 0.94 20.73 9.54
CA SER A 685 -0.26 21.58 9.53
C SER A 685 0.13 23.03 9.74
N ARG A 686 -0.54 23.96 9.06
CA ARG A 686 -0.37 25.38 9.34
C ARG A 686 -0.87 25.68 10.75
N GLY A 687 -2.12 25.31 11.03
CA GLY A 687 -2.68 25.30 12.38
C GLY A 687 -2.06 24.21 13.25
N SER A 688 -2.68 23.93 14.39
CA SER A 688 -2.27 22.83 15.24
C SER A 688 -2.51 21.49 14.52
N THR A 689 -1.63 20.52 14.71
CA THR A 689 -1.73 19.28 13.94
C THR A 689 -2.93 18.43 14.39
N VAL A 690 -3.18 18.36 15.70
CA VAL A 690 -4.42 17.84 16.29
C VAL A 690 -5.00 18.96 17.14
N ALA A 691 -6.29 19.27 16.96
CA ALA A 691 -6.94 20.31 17.77
C ALA A 691 -8.31 19.88 18.29
N ASP A 692 -8.55 20.06 19.57
CA ASP A 692 -9.84 19.88 20.21
C ASP A 692 -10.30 21.24 20.74
N VAL A 693 -11.47 21.68 20.29
CA VAL A 693 -11.91 23.08 20.44
C VAL A 693 -13.32 23.13 21.02
N GLY A 694 -13.54 24.06 21.94
CA GLY A 694 -14.85 24.37 22.51
C GLY A 694 -15.10 23.67 23.86
N ALA A 695 -15.90 24.36 24.68
CA ALA A 695 -16.27 23.90 26.01
C ALA A 695 -16.91 22.50 25.97
N GLY A 696 -16.43 21.63 26.85
CA GLY A 696 -16.94 20.26 26.98
C GLY A 696 -16.40 19.25 25.98
N THR A 697 -15.57 19.67 25.01
CA THR A 697 -14.90 18.73 24.08
C THR A 697 -13.98 17.83 24.88
N MET A 698 -14.04 16.51 24.63
CA MET A 698 -13.25 15.50 25.33
C MET A 698 -12.56 14.59 24.33
N SER A 699 -11.24 14.38 24.47
CA SER A 699 -10.52 13.48 23.57
C SER A 699 -9.65 12.45 24.31
N LEU A 700 -9.76 11.20 23.87
CA LEU A 700 -8.84 10.13 24.21
C LEU A 700 -7.95 9.84 23.01
N ASN A 701 -6.63 9.97 23.18
CA ASN A 701 -5.68 9.82 22.09
C ASN A 701 -4.69 8.72 22.46
N PHE A 702 -4.61 7.69 21.63
CA PHE A 702 -3.75 6.52 21.82
C PHE A 702 -2.83 6.37 20.61
N ASP A 703 -1.51 6.28 20.84
CA ASP A 703 -0.53 6.08 19.77
C ASP A 703 -0.65 7.11 18.64
N VAL A 704 -1.08 8.33 18.98
CA VAL A 704 -1.22 9.42 18.00
C VAL A 704 0.15 10.04 17.78
N ASP A 705 0.51 10.15 16.52
CA ASP A 705 1.75 10.71 16.05
C ASP A 705 1.45 12.03 15.32
N ALA A 706 1.73 13.15 15.98
CA ALA A 706 1.39 14.49 15.51
C ALA A 706 2.62 15.40 15.51
N GLY A 707 2.80 16.17 14.45
CA GLY A 707 3.89 17.13 14.40
C GLY A 707 3.97 17.96 13.14
N GLY A 708 4.96 18.85 13.06
CA GLY A 708 5.13 19.75 11.92
C GLY A 708 4.18 20.94 11.93
N ALA A 709 3.62 21.35 13.08
CA ALA A 709 2.78 22.54 13.12
C ALA A 709 3.63 23.80 12.88
N TYR A 710 3.39 24.53 11.79
CA TYR A 710 4.35 25.54 11.28
C TYR A 710 3.88 26.99 11.34
N LEU A 711 2.65 27.28 11.77
CA LEU A 711 2.27 28.66 12.15
C LEU A 711 2.77 28.97 13.56
N GLU A 712 3.19 30.22 13.76
CA GLU A 712 3.53 30.74 15.08
C GLU A 712 2.36 30.52 16.06
N ASN A 713 2.66 29.99 17.24
CA ASN A 713 1.71 29.59 18.27
C ASN A 713 0.86 28.33 18.01
N SER A 714 1.09 27.59 16.94
CA SER A 714 0.46 26.28 16.75
C SER A 714 1.18 25.16 17.50
N ALA A 715 0.48 24.05 17.76
CA ALA A 715 1.02 22.91 18.49
C ALA A 715 0.84 21.59 17.73
N ALA A 716 1.64 20.58 18.07
CA ALA A 716 1.36 19.21 17.62
C ALA A 716 -0.01 18.75 18.15
N PHE A 717 -0.32 19.09 19.41
CA PHE A 717 -1.64 18.88 20.00
C PHE A 717 -2.15 20.15 20.70
N GLN A 718 -3.36 20.60 20.36
CA GLN A 718 -4.03 21.74 20.99
C GLN A 718 -5.33 21.32 21.66
N ASN A 719 -5.51 21.72 22.91
CA ASN A 719 -6.78 21.65 23.62
C ASN A 719 -7.25 23.06 23.99
N ALA A 720 -8.32 23.53 23.35
CA ALA A 720 -8.91 24.84 23.56
C ALA A 720 -10.29 24.68 24.22
N ASP A 721 -10.34 24.85 25.54
CA ASP A 721 -11.53 24.75 26.40
C ASP A 721 -12.12 23.32 26.60
N GLY A 722 -11.37 22.27 26.29
CA GLY A 722 -11.79 20.87 26.48
C GLY A 722 -11.00 20.08 27.54
N LYS A 723 -11.14 18.75 27.51
CA LYS A 723 -10.33 17.77 28.27
C LYS A 723 -9.66 16.80 27.32
N ALA A 724 -8.41 16.46 27.56
CA ALA A 724 -7.67 15.56 26.69
C ALA A 724 -6.80 14.60 27.50
N TRP A 725 -6.78 13.33 27.07
CA TRP A 725 -5.89 12.33 27.61
C TRP A 725 -5.04 11.76 26.48
N LEU A 726 -3.73 11.79 26.67
CA LEU A 726 -2.72 11.41 25.69
C LEU A 726 -1.95 10.19 26.21
N PHE A 727 -2.06 9.07 25.50
CA PHE A 727 -1.44 7.81 25.88
C PHE A 727 -0.49 7.35 24.77
N ASN A 728 0.79 7.22 25.10
CA ASN A 728 1.84 6.79 24.16
C ASN A 728 1.87 7.61 22.85
N CYS A 729 1.55 8.90 22.93
CA CYS A 729 1.54 9.78 21.78
C CYS A 729 2.95 10.33 21.49
N TYR A 730 3.25 10.56 20.21
CA TYR A 730 4.48 11.21 19.78
C TYR A 730 4.16 12.60 19.23
N LEU A 731 4.61 13.64 19.92
CA LEU A 731 4.30 15.04 19.62
C LEU A 731 5.60 15.82 19.36
N HIS A 732 5.84 16.22 18.11
CA HIS A 732 7.14 16.74 17.70
C HIS A 732 7.08 17.80 16.59
N ASP A 733 8.25 18.32 16.20
CA ASP A 733 8.47 19.24 15.07
C ASP A 733 7.48 20.42 15.00
N SER A 734 7.03 20.92 16.14
CA SER A 734 6.02 21.99 16.25
C SER A 734 6.53 23.05 17.21
N PHE A 735 6.01 24.29 17.12
CA PHE A 735 6.37 25.33 18.09
C PHE A 735 6.11 24.89 19.53
N TYR A 736 4.95 24.27 19.76
CA TYR A 736 4.58 23.62 21.02
C TYR A 736 4.28 22.15 20.78
N SER A 737 4.70 21.25 21.68
CA SER A 737 4.22 19.86 21.64
C SER A 737 2.76 19.81 22.05
N ILE A 738 2.42 20.50 23.15
CA ILE A 738 1.07 20.61 23.69
C ILE A 738 0.78 22.09 23.94
N ARG A 739 -0.37 22.56 23.46
CA ARG A 739 -0.92 23.88 23.82
C ARG A 739 -2.28 23.72 24.46
N THR A 740 -2.44 24.29 25.64
CA THR A 740 -3.74 24.41 26.29
C THR A 740 -4.17 25.87 26.32
N SER A 741 -5.45 26.13 26.03
CA SER A 741 -6.06 27.44 26.17
C SER A 741 -7.40 27.29 26.85
N GLY A 742 -7.68 28.16 27.82
CA GLY A 742 -8.84 28.01 28.71
C GLY A 742 -8.47 27.49 30.10
N SER A 743 -9.15 27.99 31.13
CA SER A 743 -8.89 27.57 32.52
C SER A 743 -9.19 26.10 32.79
N GLU A 744 -10.12 25.50 32.03
CA GLU A 744 -10.45 24.07 32.13
C GLU A 744 -9.45 23.18 31.40
N ALA A 745 -8.89 23.63 30.28
CA ALA A 745 -7.93 22.85 29.49
C ALA A 745 -6.60 22.63 30.21
N VAL A 746 -6.06 23.67 30.86
CA VAL A 746 -4.77 23.61 31.59
C VAL A 746 -4.81 22.55 32.71
N ARG A 747 -5.94 22.40 33.40
CA ARG A 747 -6.07 21.44 34.51
C ARG A 747 -6.38 20.00 34.06
N ASN A 748 -6.77 19.81 32.80
CA ASN A 748 -7.38 18.56 32.32
C ASN A 748 -6.76 18.02 31.03
N THR A 749 -5.53 18.42 30.73
CA THR A 749 -4.70 17.73 29.76
C THR A 749 -3.72 16.83 30.50
N TYR A 750 -3.81 15.54 30.20
CA TYR A 750 -3.11 14.49 30.90
C TYR A 750 -2.27 13.71 29.89
N TYR A 751 -1.01 13.42 30.21
CA TYR A 751 -0.16 12.57 29.37
C TYR A 751 0.54 11.50 30.18
N ASP A 752 0.65 10.30 29.63
CA ASP A 752 1.49 9.25 30.20
C ASP A 752 2.98 9.58 29.98
N SER A 753 3.82 9.20 30.94
CA SER A 753 5.30 9.19 30.87
C SER A 753 5.92 8.65 29.57
N ARG A 754 5.18 7.82 28.81
CA ARG A 754 5.60 7.27 27.52
C ARG A 754 5.41 8.22 26.34
N CYS A 755 4.72 9.34 26.53
CA CYS A 755 4.61 10.36 25.49
C CYS A 755 5.98 11.02 25.26
N LEU A 756 6.37 11.13 23.99
CA LEU A 756 7.58 11.83 23.58
C LEU A 756 7.20 13.25 23.15
N LEU A 757 7.74 14.25 23.85
CA LEU A 757 7.45 15.66 23.64
C LEU A 757 8.73 16.38 23.19
N GLU A 758 8.76 16.82 21.93
CA GLU A 758 9.85 17.62 21.37
C GLU A 758 9.34 19.05 21.13
N GLY A 759 9.48 19.92 22.14
CA GLY A 759 8.97 21.30 22.10
C GLY A 759 8.72 21.91 23.50
N ASP A 760 8.35 23.19 23.54
CA ASP A 760 7.93 23.84 24.79
C ASP A 760 6.57 23.29 25.24
N THR A 761 6.40 23.14 26.56
CA THR A 761 5.21 22.62 27.24
C THR A 761 4.52 23.70 28.07
N SER A 762 4.71 24.98 27.73
CA SER A 762 4.20 26.10 28.51
C SER A 762 2.67 26.05 28.69
N GLY A 763 2.26 25.88 29.95
CA GLY A 763 0.88 25.62 30.37
C GLY A 763 0.81 24.31 31.15
N ILE A 764 1.03 24.38 32.48
CA ILE A 764 1.16 23.27 33.44
C ILE A 764 0.31 22.06 33.03
N VAL A 765 0.97 21.06 32.42
CA VAL A 765 0.36 19.77 32.09
C VAL A 765 0.70 18.80 33.22
N THR A 766 -0.29 18.03 33.68
CA THR A 766 -0.07 17.07 34.78
C THR A 766 0.28 15.69 34.17
N PRO A 767 1.43 15.09 34.51
CA PRO A 767 1.72 13.69 34.18
C PRO A 767 0.65 12.77 34.79
N ILE A 768 0.19 11.74 34.05
CA ILE A 768 -0.75 10.71 34.53
C ILE A 768 -0.09 9.77 35.53
#